data_AF-A0A409VYL0-F1
#
_entry.id   AF-A0A409VYL0-F1
#
_cell.length_a   1.000
_cell.length_b   1.000
_cell.length_c   1.000
_cell.angle_alpha   90.00
_cell.angle_beta   90.00
_cell.angle_gamma   90.00
#
_symmetry.space_group_name_H-M   'P 1'
#
loop_
_entity.id
_entity.type
_entity.pdbx_description
1 polymer ?
#
loop_
_entity_poly.entity_id
_entity_poly.type
_entity_poly.pdbx_seq_one_letter_code
_entity_poly.pdbx_strand_id
1 'polypeptide(L)'
;MTSKENSHISRLVLKLRNRIQVRFRHPESLSGLVSPVPHLLETNHAPSDEERKKIVDFLPLAEERAREFQERLDKSSATSELFGFKDVRALCETEVFIRKHEASLSSIRILPNEILVLIFLACLPDVDSAPLCPAKWHTISSFRLSQVCQTWRDLAVHTPQLWVTLSGIFLHSSLPKKQAKSYLAFVQTVLTRSGDNELLVCISATPKYHPAWDPVLALLIQHQHRWAALGLCCGIGIVQALFEGRHSSSPVPHLSLPNLRRLGVDLLGNGADFATIDVARFSHLEEITILHMCSHLHVQLASKPLRVYKEVYGRQDDSWSGPMSTIRELGTGLEEIEVSTQSNMSFSQARVSNSEPLHNNGNPTFVTLENLTTLALRLYEEPSFITSILSAPRSSVIDGMFLPRLRVLKLSGPDHDTRLNSEEPSSTLSSLIPRLLPRDHLRRLHLKRVTLLQGELCSILTLTPNLEELIMDLPCEEDIEQLVVGSSDVIGVGSETHNSLMPKLKGLAFELTAHDVPRLLLRTNVRRVLLLLAPAIIAQQWESGQDDSAMAPYFRLILPDIHAARNVQLSFNMQDYHSADHSLGSEELDFTANNNLRHQIYLLKTKLRETIYEVVGRTKQAKSKKSRKNAFRSDFACDLNDLFVEVESLKLRQGRSIANLYITSLHLAVRYFSRLGENILPEDDKYMFRQRASRVLRRWDEIMLVDLRVRKLEWALKGQRSLVYLHESDGWHNLPQIKDATRKTLGVVFITALVIFTNFYSISNLKPRLSSRLQGLEEQNERTDTCTPQEYASGSWVHHPRTNSSMMTSPDDALRFSGFEKCASSREYYWHLAADKEEQYDRFPAAQSWKWVPGEGCDGLKPLEAGDLIKQLVEHGGWLLVGDSVTENHFFSLSCVLYPHVIATPDYTLNSNFDRAWPQNLYLSPSSPLIPSLKFSEGFQISTTPLVTFRRIDILFSKEELVSIHRSMQPEEERLNDARLFSEEAVWTLPLDEYMSEFFQPLPKANFATMIVSTGGHWTTALFSNTSQPGIEGVLALFEGAMDTWAQKVQQALWDANRPVDSRSLALKHEQARKRVVVRAYLPGHESCHDSRKPWTEVQPFVWNWYNWGEIWRFNAIFERMLSSKEKYPDIHFLPIDRPGRLRPDAHTTGDCLHIMTGAGVLEGWTQYIHHFVSHLQRQA
;
A
#
# COMPACT_ATOMS: atom_id res chain seq x y z
N MET A 1 36.00 55.50 -19.46
CA MET A 1 35.55 56.56 -18.51
C MET A 1 34.88 55.87 -17.32
N THR A 2 35.65 55.26 -16.42
CA THR A 2 35.16 54.14 -15.58
C THR A 2 35.94 53.99 -14.26
N SER A 3 36.24 55.10 -13.56
CA SER A 3 36.89 55.03 -12.23
C SER A 3 36.46 56.08 -11.20
N LYS A 4 35.82 57.21 -11.59
CA LYS A 4 35.42 58.24 -10.62
C LYS A 4 34.12 57.95 -9.87
N GLU A 5 33.11 57.35 -10.51
CA GLU A 5 31.81 57.07 -9.87
C GLU A 5 31.89 55.99 -8.78
N ASN A 6 32.64 54.91 -9.00
CA ASN A 6 32.82 53.83 -8.03
C ASN A 6 33.47 54.31 -6.72
N SER A 7 34.33 55.33 -6.75
CA SER A 7 34.96 55.88 -5.53
C SER A 7 33.98 56.67 -4.64
N HIS A 8 32.96 57.27 -5.23
CA HIS A 8 32.02 58.13 -4.51
C HIS A 8 30.94 57.32 -3.79
N ILE A 9 30.48 56.23 -4.41
CA ILE A 9 29.55 55.26 -3.80
C ILE A 9 30.23 54.56 -2.62
N SER A 10 31.47 54.08 -2.75
CA SER A 10 32.19 53.44 -1.64
C SER A 10 32.39 54.36 -0.43
N ARG A 11 32.62 55.67 -0.64
CA ARG A 11 32.71 56.64 0.47
C ARG A 11 31.35 56.97 1.11
N LEU A 12 30.25 56.93 0.36
CA LEU A 12 28.90 57.08 0.94
C LEU A 12 28.53 55.86 1.79
N VAL A 13 28.82 54.65 1.29
CA VAL A 13 28.60 53.38 2.01
C VAL A 13 29.40 53.33 3.30
N LEU A 14 30.66 53.80 3.34
CA LEU A 14 31.43 53.89 4.59
C LEU A 14 30.86 54.93 5.57
N LYS A 15 30.39 56.09 5.10
CA LYS A 15 29.78 57.11 5.98
C LYS A 15 28.42 56.70 6.54
N LEU A 16 27.64 55.90 5.81
CA LEU A 16 26.41 55.27 6.31
C LEU A 16 26.71 54.18 7.33
N ARG A 17 27.76 53.36 7.11
CA ARG A 17 28.16 52.28 8.04
C ARG A 17 28.63 52.80 9.40
N ASN A 18 29.22 54.00 9.45
CA ASN A 18 29.75 54.61 10.69
C ASN A 18 28.80 55.61 11.38
N ARG A 19 27.56 55.79 10.89
CA ARG A 19 26.50 56.56 11.59
C ARG A 19 25.42 55.69 12.24
N ILE A 20 25.49 54.36 12.08
CA ILE A 20 24.60 53.39 12.71
C ILE A 20 25.39 52.52 13.70
N GLN A 21 26.09 53.19 14.61
CA GLN A 21 26.63 52.57 15.82
C GLN A 21 26.24 53.46 17.01
N VAL A 22 25.86 52.81 18.11
CA VAL A 22 25.36 53.38 19.39
C VAL A 22 23.85 53.68 19.45
N ARG A 23 23.19 52.97 20.39
CA ARG A 23 21.80 53.14 20.89
C ARG A 23 20.64 52.81 19.95
N PHE A 24 20.60 51.55 19.49
CA PHE A 24 19.35 50.82 19.72
C PHE A 24 19.23 50.56 21.22
N ARG A 25 18.37 51.34 21.90
CA ARG A 25 17.71 50.84 23.11
C ARG A 25 16.88 49.62 22.69
N HIS A 26 16.76 48.64 23.57
CA HIS A 26 15.79 47.56 23.41
C HIS A 26 14.42 48.17 23.05
N PRO A 27 13.71 47.66 22.02
CA PRO A 27 12.26 47.63 22.10
C PRO A 27 11.94 46.84 23.36
N GLU A 28 11.17 47.43 24.26
CA GLU A 28 10.84 46.82 25.54
C GLU A 28 10.22 45.43 25.31
N SER A 29 10.62 44.47 26.15
CA SER A 29 10.21 43.08 26.00
C SER A 29 8.70 42.95 26.13
N LEU A 30 8.03 42.55 25.04
CA LEU A 30 6.65 42.05 25.09
C LEU A 30 6.56 40.68 25.80
N SER A 31 7.71 40.04 26.08
CA SER A 31 7.85 38.79 26.84
C SER A 31 8.71 38.98 28.09
N GLY A 32 8.08 39.06 29.26
CA GLY A 32 8.76 39.36 30.53
C GLY A 32 9.49 38.20 31.23
N LEU A 33 9.94 37.17 30.50
CA LEU A 33 10.66 35.99 31.03
C LEU A 33 11.96 35.76 30.24
N VAL A 34 13.08 35.61 30.94
CA VAL A 34 14.41 35.38 30.36
C VAL A 34 14.90 33.99 30.75
N SER A 35 15.44 33.22 29.80
CA SER A 35 15.99 31.88 30.08
C SER A 35 17.22 31.97 31.00
N PRO A 36 17.30 31.15 32.07
CA PRO A 36 18.51 31.03 32.86
C PRO A 36 19.63 30.22 32.17
N VAL A 37 19.33 29.53 31.07
CA VAL A 37 20.23 28.58 30.38
C VAL A 37 20.13 28.62 28.84
N PRO A 38 20.21 29.80 28.20
CA PRO A 38 19.83 29.97 26.79
C PRO A 38 20.61 29.07 25.81
N HIS A 39 21.87 28.76 26.09
CA HIS A 39 22.73 27.95 25.23
C HIS A 39 22.36 26.45 25.18
N LEU A 40 21.66 25.93 26.21
CA LEU A 40 21.16 24.54 26.22
C LEU A 40 19.93 24.36 25.33
N LEU A 41 19.21 25.45 25.04
CA LEU A 41 17.98 25.43 24.24
C LEU A 41 18.24 25.28 22.73
N GLU A 42 19.47 25.55 22.29
CA GLU A 42 19.91 25.47 20.89
C GLU A 42 20.78 24.22 20.62
N THR A 43 21.05 23.40 21.64
CA THR A 43 21.98 22.27 21.56
C THR A 43 21.38 20.97 22.12
N ASN A 44 22.10 19.86 21.91
CA ASN A 44 21.81 18.56 22.53
C ASN A 44 22.76 18.25 23.69
N HIS A 45 23.47 19.25 24.23
CA HIS A 45 24.29 19.06 25.41
C HIS A 45 23.43 18.77 26.65
N ALA A 46 23.98 17.96 27.56
CA ALA A 46 23.41 17.75 28.87
C ALA A 46 23.55 19.04 29.71
N PRO A 47 22.55 19.40 30.54
CA PRO A 47 22.73 20.43 31.56
C PRO A 47 23.76 19.97 32.60
N SER A 48 24.60 20.89 33.09
CA SER A 48 25.31 20.69 34.37
C SER A 48 24.33 20.65 35.55
N ASP A 49 24.75 20.19 36.73
CA ASP A 49 23.89 20.16 37.91
C ASP A 49 23.46 21.56 38.36
N GLU A 50 24.34 22.57 38.25
CA GLU A 50 24.01 23.97 38.51
C GLU A 50 22.99 24.52 37.51
N GLU A 51 23.06 24.13 36.24
CA GLU A 51 22.11 24.53 35.20
C GLU A 51 20.78 23.82 35.35
N ARG A 52 20.81 22.53 35.67
CA ARG A 52 19.63 21.73 36.04
C ARG A 52 18.91 22.37 37.23
N LYS A 53 19.62 22.76 38.27
CA LYS A 53 19.06 23.48 39.41
C LYS A 53 18.44 24.82 38.99
N LYS A 54 19.17 25.65 38.22
CA LYS A 54 18.64 26.91 37.68
C LYS A 54 17.39 26.73 36.81
N ILE A 55 17.27 25.62 36.08
CA ILE A 55 16.04 25.30 35.34
C ILE A 55 14.92 24.97 36.32
N VAL A 56 15.13 24.00 37.22
CA VAL A 56 14.11 23.53 38.19
C VAL A 56 13.58 24.67 39.06
N ASP A 57 14.47 25.53 39.57
CA ASP A 57 14.10 26.69 40.39
C ASP A 57 13.31 27.76 39.59
N PHE A 58 13.44 27.79 38.25
CA PHE A 58 12.77 28.77 37.38
C PHE A 58 11.40 28.29 36.84
N LEU A 59 11.21 26.98 36.65
CA LEU A 59 9.98 26.43 36.07
C LEU A 59 8.69 26.90 36.79
N PRO A 60 8.61 26.92 38.15
CA PRO A 60 7.40 27.35 38.86
C PRO A 60 6.98 28.80 38.56
N LEU A 61 7.95 29.72 38.42
CA LEU A 61 7.70 31.13 38.12
C LEU A 61 7.05 31.32 36.73
N ALA A 62 7.47 30.50 35.76
CA ALA A 62 6.89 30.51 34.42
C ALA A 62 5.52 29.83 34.39
N GLU A 63 5.30 28.76 35.17
CA GLU A 63 4.01 28.07 35.29
C GLU A 63 2.94 28.90 36.00
N GLU A 64 3.30 29.65 37.04
CA GLU A 64 2.41 30.60 37.72
C GLU A 64 1.93 31.68 36.75
N ARG A 65 2.85 32.28 35.99
CA ARG A 65 2.52 33.29 34.97
C ARG A 65 1.64 32.75 33.85
N ALA A 66 1.82 31.50 33.43
CA ALA A 66 0.90 30.85 32.48
C ALA A 66 -0.53 30.77 33.06
N ARG A 67 -0.66 30.45 34.36
CA ARG A 67 -1.94 30.42 35.08
C ARG A 67 -2.62 31.80 35.09
N GLU A 68 -1.86 32.88 35.34
CA GLU A 68 -2.38 34.26 35.30
C GLU A 68 -2.90 34.68 33.92
N PHE A 69 -2.30 34.20 32.83
CA PHE A 69 -2.82 34.43 31.48
C PHE A 69 -4.10 33.62 31.24
N GLN A 70 -4.14 32.35 31.65
CA GLN A 70 -5.33 31.50 31.50
C GLN A 70 -6.53 32.08 32.25
N GLU A 71 -6.40 32.43 33.53
CA GLU A 71 -7.50 32.97 34.31
C GLU A 71 -8.09 34.27 33.74
N ARG A 72 -7.27 35.11 33.10
CA ARG A 72 -7.75 36.35 32.47
C ARG A 72 -8.47 36.09 31.16
N LEU A 73 -8.13 35.01 30.45
CA LEU A 73 -8.88 34.56 29.28
C LEU A 73 -10.23 33.97 29.67
N ASP A 74 -10.28 33.14 30.71
CA ASP A 74 -11.53 32.53 31.21
C ASP A 74 -12.56 33.60 31.61
N LYS A 75 -12.07 34.68 32.27
CA LYS A 75 -12.86 35.85 32.68
C LYS A 75 -13.28 36.79 31.52
N SER A 76 -12.68 36.66 30.33
CA SER A 76 -12.93 37.55 29.17
C SER A 76 -14.03 37.03 28.21
N SER A 77 -14.63 35.88 28.50
CA SER A 77 -15.49 35.11 27.59
C SER A 77 -16.84 35.76 27.22
N ALA A 78 -17.23 36.88 27.84
CA ALA A 78 -18.56 37.47 27.68
C ALA A 78 -18.66 38.65 26.69
N THR A 79 -17.61 39.46 26.49
CA THR A 79 -17.67 40.66 25.60
C THR A 79 -16.31 41.06 25.02
N SER A 80 -16.30 41.38 23.72
CA SER A 80 -15.19 41.95 22.92
C SER A 80 -14.06 40.99 22.47
N GLU A 81 -14.16 40.53 21.22
CA GLU A 81 -13.16 39.69 20.53
C GLU A 81 -11.77 40.34 20.37
N LEU A 82 -11.65 41.66 20.57
CA LEU A 82 -10.42 42.41 20.27
C LEU A 82 -9.35 42.36 21.38
N PHE A 83 -9.73 42.01 22.62
CA PHE A 83 -8.82 42.05 23.78
C PHE A 83 -8.12 40.72 24.08
N GLY A 84 -8.81 39.57 23.89
CA GLY A 84 -8.25 38.25 24.25
C GLY A 84 -6.98 37.84 23.50
N PHE A 85 -6.74 38.36 22.29
CA PHE A 85 -5.60 37.96 21.45
C PHE A 85 -4.22 38.22 22.08
N LYS A 86 -4.08 39.22 22.98
CA LYS A 86 -2.80 39.50 23.65
C LYS A 86 -2.48 38.44 24.72
N ASP A 87 -3.45 38.11 25.55
CA ASP A 87 -3.27 37.13 26.62
C ASP A 87 -3.18 35.70 26.09
N VAL A 88 -3.93 35.35 25.02
CA VAL A 88 -3.75 34.05 24.31
C VAL A 88 -2.32 33.91 23.77
N ARG A 89 -1.74 34.98 23.22
CA ARG A 89 -0.37 34.97 22.70
C ARG A 89 0.63 34.78 23.82
N ALA A 90 0.54 35.58 24.88
CA ALA A 90 1.49 35.53 25.99
C ALA A 90 1.41 34.21 26.79
N LEU A 91 0.22 33.59 26.90
CA LEU A 91 0.07 32.23 27.39
C LEU A 91 0.87 31.23 26.53
N CYS A 92 0.68 31.25 25.20
CA CYS A 92 1.40 30.34 24.29
C CYS A 92 2.91 30.51 24.38
N GLU A 93 3.41 31.75 24.42
CA GLU A 93 4.83 32.06 24.53
C GLU A 93 5.40 31.52 25.86
N THR A 94 4.66 31.66 26.96
CA THR A 94 5.03 31.14 28.27
C THR A 94 5.05 29.61 28.27
N GLU A 95 4.00 28.94 27.78
CA GLU A 95 3.98 27.46 27.66
C GLU A 95 5.15 26.92 26.81
N VAL A 96 5.41 27.53 25.65
CA VAL A 96 6.53 27.16 24.77
C VAL A 96 7.87 27.32 25.47
N PHE A 97 8.02 28.35 26.29
CA PHE A 97 9.21 28.55 27.10
C PHE A 97 9.41 27.40 28.11
N ILE A 98 8.39 27.04 28.90
CA ILE A 98 8.50 25.98 29.92
C ILE A 98 8.84 24.62 29.24
N ARG A 99 8.18 24.31 28.12
CA ARG A 99 8.38 23.09 27.30
C ARG A 99 9.81 22.87 26.79
N LYS A 100 10.55 23.95 26.56
CA LYS A 100 11.96 23.89 26.12
C LYS A 100 12.90 23.58 27.28
N HIS A 101 12.60 24.13 28.46
CA HIS A 101 13.42 23.96 29.66
C HIS A 101 13.28 22.55 30.24
N GLU A 102 12.06 22.01 30.38
CA GLU A 102 11.84 20.60 30.78
C GLU A 102 12.53 19.59 29.84
N ALA A 103 12.53 19.84 28.54
CA ALA A 103 13.16 18.93 27.59
C ALA A 103 14.69 18.91 27.71
N SER A 104 15.28 19.96 28.30
CA SER A 104 16.70 19.96 28.68
C SER A 104 16.96 19.07 29.90
N LEU A 105 15.94 18.80 30.73
CA LEU A 105 15.96 17.87 31.86
C LEU A 105 15.59 16.42 31.49
N SER A 106 15.39 16.11 30.20
CA SER A 106 14.99 14.77 29.76
C SER A 106 16.05 13.72 30.10
N SER A 107 15.64 12.63 30.75
CA SER A 107 16.53 11.55 31.24
C SER A 107 17.53 11.05 30.18
N ILE A 108 17.13 10.97 28.91
CA ILE A 108 17.98 10.46 27.82
C ILE A 108 19.15 11.39 27.45
N ARG A 109 19.12 12.67 27.86
CA ARG A 109 20.25 13.61 27.75
C ARG A 109 21.26 13.47 28.90
N ILE A 110 20.87 12.81 29.99
CA ILE A 110 21.66 12.68 31.23
C ILE A 110 22.16 11.24 31.46
N LEU A 111 21.76 10.29 30.62
CA LEU A 111 22.29 8.93 30.67
C LEU A 111 23.80 8.95 30.32
N PRO A 112 24.65 8.27 31.12
CA PRO A 112 26.03 8.03 30.76
C PRO A 112 26.14 7.31 29.40
N ASN A 113 27.24 7.55 28.69
CA ASN A 113 27.49 6.98 27.37
C ASN A 113 27.45 5.44 27.39
N GLU A 114 27.90 4.84 28.49
CA GLU A 114 27.91 3.40 28.76
C GLU A 114 26.47 2.85 28.78
N ILE A 115 25.54 3.55 29.44
CA ILE A 115 24.13 3.17 29.50
C ILE A 115 23.45 3.38 28.14
N LEU A 116 23.78 4.45 27.42
CA LEU A 116 23.31 4.64 26.04
C LEU A 116 23.80 3.53 25.10
N VAL A 117 25.05 3.08 25.24
CA VAL A 117 25.58 1.93 24.49
C VAL A 117 24.87 0.64 24.86
N LEU A 118 24.62 0.36 26.14
CA LEU A 118 23.82 -0.80 26.56
C LEU A 118 22.42 -0.78 25.94
N ILE A 119 21.76 0.38 25.90
CA ILE A 119 20.46 0.56 25.23
C ILE A 119 20.58 0.31 23.70
N PHE A 120 21.65 0.79 23.06
CA PHE A 120 21.89 0.54 21.63
C PHE A 120 22.10 -0.94 21.32
N LEU A 121 22.81 -1.67 22.18
CA LEU A 121 23.02 -3.11 22.05
C LEU A 121 21.73 -3.89 22.29
N ALA A 122 20.91 -3.49 23.27
CA ALA A 122 19.56 -4.05 23.49
C ALA A 122 18.57 -3.74 22.33
N CYS A 123 18.93 -2.85 21.40
CA CYS A 123 18.18 -2.60 20.17
C CYS A 123 18.65 -3.47 18.98
N LEU A 124 19.70 -4.27 19.13
CA LEU A 124 20.05 -5.32 18.16
C LEU A 124 19.15 -6.54 18.38
N PRO A 125 18.84 -7.33 17.34
CA PRO A 125 18.43 -8.70 17.57
C PRO A 125 19.60 -9.46 18.20
N ASP A 126 19.31 -10.32 19.17
CA ASP A 126 20.30 -11.27 19.68
C ASP A 126 20.80 -12.15 18.51
N VAL A 127 22.12 -12.36 18.44
CA VAL A 127 22.77 -12.98 17.28
C VAL A 127 22.34 -14.43 17.10
N ASP A 128 22.03 -15.12 18.20
CA ASP A 128 21.64 -16.53 18.19
C ASP A 128 20.15 -16.71 17.85
N SER A 129 19.32 -15.68 18.05
CA SER A 129 17.89 -15.66 17.65
C SER A 129 17.57 -14.85 16.38
N ALA A 130 18.54 -14.11 15.83
CA ALA A 130 18.35 -13.30 14.63
C ALA A 130 18.03 -14.16 13.38
N PRO A 131 17.00 -13.82 12.58
CA PRO A 131 16.66 -14.57 11.38
C PRO A 131 17.73 -14.42 10.29
N LEU A 132 18.12 -15.53 9.66
CA LEU A 132 19.11 -15.60 8.59
C LEU A 132 18.51 -15.28 7.21
N CYS A 133 17.91 -14.09 7.08
CA CYS A 133 17.31 -13.62 5.83
C CYS A 133 17.86 -12.26 5.37
N PRO A 134 17.70 -11.89 4.09
CA PRO A 134 18.20 -10.62 3.57
C PRO A 134 17.41 -9.42 4.08
N ALA A 135 18.11 -8.37 4.53
CA ALA A 135 17.51 -7.17 5.07
C ALA A 135 18.07 -5.90 4.40
N LYS A 136 17.21 -4.88 4.23
CA LYS A 136 17.65 -3.58 3.69
C LYS A 136 18.43 -2.83 4.76
N TRP A 137 19.59 -2.26 4.42
CA TRP A 137 20.47 -1.57 5.38
C TRP A 137 19.77 -0.54 6.29
N HIS A 138 18.75 0.16 5.80
CA HIS A 138 17.97 1.15 6.57
C HIS A 138 16.98 0.55 7.59
N THR A 139 16.79 -0.78 7.62
CA THR A 139 15.99 -1.46 8.65
C THR A 139 16.83 -1.93 9.83
N ILE A 140 18.15 -2.02 9.68
CA ILE A 140 19.08 -2.46 10.72
C ILE A 140 19.26 -1.36 11.78
N SER A 141 19.18 -1.72 13.06
CA SER A 141 19.15 -0.77 14.19
C SER A 141 20.36 0.16 14.25
N SER A 142 21.57 -0.34 13.99
CA SER A 142 22.81 0.46 14.01
C SER A 142 22.82 1.59 12.99
N PHE A 143 22.26 1.37 11.81
CA PHE A 143 22.07 2.41 10.79
C PHE A 143 21.03 3.46 11.20
N ARG A 144 20.02 3.09 12.02
CA ARG A 144 19.01 4.03 12.52
C ARG A 144 19.53 4.85 13.70
N LEU A 145 20.17 4.22 14.68
CA LEU A 145 20.73 4.85 15.87
C LEU A 145 21.81 5.89 15.49
N SER A 146 22.68 5.56 14.54
CA SER A 146 23.74 6.45 14.03
C SER A 146 23.23 7.69 13.24
N GLN A 147 21.91 7.85 13.06
CA GLN A 147 21.29 8.99 12.39
C GLN A 147 20.60 9.98 13.33
N VAL A 148 20.52 9.71 14.65
CA VAL A 148 19.74 10.53 15.60
C VAL A 148 20.43 11.86 15.95
N CYS A 149 21.68 11.82 16.40
CA CYS A 149 22.49 13.02 16.69
C CYS A 149 23.99 12.73 16.52
N GLN A 150 24.86 13.73 16.72
CA GLN A 150 26.31 13.55 16.65
C GLN A 150 26.80 12.55 17.71
N THR A 151 26.50 12.78 19.00
CA THR A 151 26.87 11.87 20.10
C THR A 151 26.44 10.43 19.84
N TRP A 152 25.21 10.20 19.38
CA TRP A 152 24.70 8.86 19.07
C TRP A 152 25.40 8.22 17.87
N ARG A 153 25.78 9.02 16.88
CA ARG A 153 26.60 8.56 15.75
C ARG A 153 28.00 8.17 16.19
N ASP A 154 28.62 9.00 17.01
CA ASP A 154 29.98 8.79 17.48
C ASP A 154 30.03 7.54 18.37
N LEU A 155 29.12 7.41 19.34
CA LEU A 155 28.94 6.18 20.13
C LEU A 155 28.68 4.96 19.25
N ALA A 156 27.77 5.06 18.27
CA ALA A 156 27.44 3.94 17.41
C ALA A 156 28.63 3.50 16.53
N VAL A 157 29.42 4.45 16.00
CA VAL A 157 30.60 4.16 15.17
C VAL A 157 31.74 3.56 16.01
N HIS A 158 31.89 3.96 17.28
CA HIS A 158 32.89 3.43 18.21
C HIS A 158 32.41 2.21 19.02
N THR A 159 31.26 1.62 18.69
CA THR A 159 30.73 0.39 19.31
C THR A 159 30.71 -0.72 18.25
N PRO A 160 31.78 -1.55 18.12
CA PRO A 160 31.90 -2.53 17.04
C PRO A 160 30.77 -3.57 16.97
N GLN A 161 30.21 -3.94 18.12
CA GLN A 161 29.12 -4.90 18.25
C GLN A 161 27.86 -4.48 17.47
N LEU A 162 27.67 -3.18 17.19
CA LEU A 162 26.55 -2.69 16.37
C LEU A 162 26.70 -2.99 14.86
N TRP A 163 27.87 -3.43 14.40
CA TRP A 163 28.20 -3.60 12.97
C TRP A 163 28.40 -5.06 12.57
N VAL A 164 28.10 -6.02 13.45
CA VAL A 164 28.27 -7.47 13.22
C VAL A 164 27.27 -8.08 12.25
N THR A 165 26.14 -7.41 12.01
CA THR A 165 25.03 -7.88 11.17
C THR A 165 25.16 -7.37 9.73
N LEU A 166 25.64 -8.22 8.82
CA LEU A 166 25.79 -7.97 7.39
C LEU A 166 24.69 -8.68 6.59
N SER A 167 23.42 -8.41 6.93
CA SER A 167 22.26 -9.06 6.26
C SER A 167 21.87 -8.44 4.91
N GLY A 168 22.58 -7.42 4.43
CA GLY A 168 22.25 -6.68 3.20
C GLY A 168 23.23 -6.89 2.03
N ILE A 169 23.92 -8.03 1.99
CA ILE A 169 24.88 -8.35 0.91
C ILE A 169 24.13 -8.91 -0.30
N PHE A 170 24.28 -8.26 -1.45
CA PHE A 170 23.75 -8.73 -2.72
C PHE A 170 24.87 -8.81 -3.77
N LEU A 171 25.04 -9.98 -4.38
CA LEU A 171 26.02 -10.25 -5.43
C LEU A 171 25.38 -9.99 -6.80
N HIS A 172 26.02 -9.14 -7.61
CA HIS A 172 25.51 -8.71 -8.91
C HIS A 172 26.57 -8.89 -10.00
N SER A 173 26.25 -9.67 -11.03
CA SER A 173 27.09 -9.80 -12.24
C SER A 173 27.03 -8.58 -13.18
N SER A 174 26.10 -7.65 -12.97
CA SER A 174 25.73 -6.58 -13.93
C SER A 174 25.86 -5.13 -13.41
N LEU A 175 26.37 -4.89 -12.19
CA LEU A 175 26.51 -3.52 -11.68
C LEU A 175 27.54 -2.70 -12.48
N PRO A 176 27.24 -1.43 -12.84
CA PRO A 176 28.23 -0.54 -13.43
C PRO A 176 29.49 -0.41 -12.55
N LYS A 177 30.68 -0.48 -13.17
CA LYS A 177 31.99 -0.51 -12.47
C LYS A 177 32.16 0.54 -11.36
N LYS A 178 31.56 1.72 -11.50
CA LYS A 178 31.58 2.80 -10.49
C LYS A 178 30.73 2.48 -9.25
N GLN A 179 29.56 1.87 -9.45
CA GLN A 179 28.67 1.46 -8.36
C GLN A 179 29.25 0.26 -7.61
N ALA A 180 29.79 -0.73 -8.33
CA ALA A 180 30.48 -1.88 -7.73
C ALA A 180 31.64 -1.45 -6.80
N LYS A 181 32.47 -0.48 -7.23
CA LYS A 181 33.53 0.09 -6.36
C LYS A 181 32.97 0.80 -5.13
N SER A 182 31.90 1.58 -5.26
CA SER A 182 31.27 2.27 -4.13
C SER A 182 30.65 1.31 -3.12
N TYR A 183 30.06 0.21 -3.61
CA TYR A 183 29.46 -0.82 -2.77
C TYR A 183 30.54 -1.65 -2.04
N LEU A 184 31.63 -2.03 -2.73
CA LEU A 184 32.78 -2.69 -2.13
C LEU A 184 33.39 -1.85 -0.99
N ALA A 185 33.60 -0.55 -1.22
CA ALA A 185 34.12 0.37 -0.19
C ALA A 185 33.16 0.53 1.01
N PHE A 186 31.85 0.47 0.76
CA PHE A 186 30.84 0.46 1.82
C PHE A 186 30.89 -0.83 2.66
N VAL A 187 30.93 -2.02 2.02
CA VAL A 187 31.05 -3.31 2.73
C VAL A 187 32.36 -3.37 3.52
N GLN A 188 33.48 -2.92 2.94
CA GLN A 188 34.74 -2.76 3.65
C GLN A 188 34.61 -1.88 4.91
N THR A 189 33.87 -0.76 4.81
CA THR A 189 33.65 0.14 5.96
C THR A 189 32.87 -0.54 7.08
N VAL A 190 31.86 -1.37 6.75
CA VAL A 190 31.10 -2.14 7.76
C VAL A 190 31.98 -3.20 8.40
N LEU A 191 32.78 -3.93 7.62
CA LEU A 191 33.75 -4.93 8.12
C LEU A 191 34.83 -4.30 9.01
N THR A 192 35.31 -3.09 8.68
CA THR A 192 36.27 -2.35 9.53
C THR A 192 35.61 -1.91 10.85
N ARG A 193 34.34 -1.48 10.82
CA ARG A 193 33.63 -1.05 12.04
C ARG A 193 33.30 -2.19 12.99
N SER A 194 33.09 -3.41 12.49
CA SER A 194 32.79 -4.56 13.35
C SER A 194 34.00 -5.11 14.12
N GLY A 195 35.20 -4.54 13.92
CA GLY A 195 36.42 -4.95 14.63
C GLY A 195 36.76 -6.41 14.35
N ASP A 196 37.04 -7.19 15.40
CA ASP A 196 37.30 -8.64 15.32
C ASP A 196 36.10 -9.49 15.78
N ASN A 197 34.95 -8.89 16.06
CA ASN A 197 33.76 -9.60 16.54
C ASN A 197 33.27 -10.64 15.53
N GLU A 198 32.60 -11.68 16.01
CA GLU A 198 31.89 -12.63 15.16
C GLU A 198 30.84 -11.92 14.29
N LEU A 199 30.58 -12.48 13.12
CA LEU A 199 29.72 -11.91 12.08
C LEU A 199 28.53 -12.81 11.78
N LEU A 200 27.38 -12.17 11.60
CA LEU A 200 26.21 -12.72 10.92
C LEU A 200 26.20 -12.15 9.50
N VAL A 201 26.33 -13.00 8.49
CA VAL A 201 26.40 -12.58 7.08
C VAL A 201 25.25 -13.21 6.32
N CYS A 202 24.39 -12.42 5.66
CA CYS A 202 23.40 -12.95 4.71
C CYS A 202 23.75 -12.49 3.30
N ILE A 203 24.01 -13.44 2.40
CA ILE A 203 24.42 -13.23 1.01
C ILE A 203 23.26 -13.61 0.09
N SER A 204 22.83 -12.68 -0.76
CA SER A 204 21.85 -12.95 -1.83
C SER A 204 22.49 -12.91 -3.21
N ALA A 205 22.09 -13.83 -4.09
CA ALA A 205 22.50 -13.84 -5.50
C ALA A 205 21.34 -14.31 -6.38
N THR A 206 21.26 -13.83 -7.62
CA THR A 206 20.23 -14.29 -8.56
C THR A 206 20.51 -15.74 -9.02
N PRO A 207 19.50 -16.56 -9.39
CA PRO A 207 19.72 -17.94 -9.84
C PRO A 207 20.63 -18.08 -11.06
N LYS A 208 20.76 -17.01 -11.88
CA LYS A 208 21.62 -16.95 -13.08
C LYS A 208 23.03 -16.39 -12.79
N TYR A 209 23.39 -16.17 -11.53
CA TYR A 209 24.69 -15.64 -11.14
C TYR A 209 25.77 -16.71 -11.26
N HIS A 210 26.80 -16.45 -12.06
CA HIS A 210 28.01 -17.27 -12.05
C HIS A 210 29.02 -16.69 -11.05
N PRO A 211 29.49 -17.47 -10.05
CA PRO A 211 30.36 -16.98 -8.98
C PRO A 211 31.80 -16.68 -9.44
N ALA A 212 32.06 -16.62 -10.74
CA ALA A 212 33.38 -16.80 -11.31
C ALA A 212 34.40 -15.69 -10.95
N TRP A 213 33.97 -14.44 -10.76
CA TRP A 213 34.79 -13.33 -10.20
C TRP A 213 33.90 -12.23 -9.59
N ASP A 214 33.64 -12.29 -8.28
CA ASP A 214 32.98 -11.20 -7.54
C ASP A 214 33.88 -10.64 -6.43
N PRO A 215 34.21 -9.33 -6.43
CA PRO A 215 35.14 -8.74 -5.48
C PRO A 215 34.55 -8.55 -4.07
N VAL A 216 33.21 -8.49 -3.94
CA VAL A 216 32.54 -8.41 -2.64
C VAL A 216 32.55 -9.78 -1.97
N LEU A 217 32.25 -10.84 -2.72
CA LEU A 217 32.39 -12.21 -2.23
C LEU A 217 33.84 -12.52 -1.84
N ALA A 218 34.81 -12.16 -2.69
CA ALA A 218 36.24 -12.36 -2.39
C ALA A 218 36.70 -11.61 -1.13
N LEU A 219 36.22 -10.37 -0.90
CA LEU A 219 36.48 -9.62 0.33
C LEU A 219 35.86 -10.31 1.56
N LEU A 220 34.60 -10.73 1.46
CA LEU A 220 33.89 -11.39 2.55
C LEU A 220 34.61 -12.70 2.97
N ILE A 221 35.08 -13.49 2.00
CA ILE A 221 35.81 -14.75 2.23
C ILE A 221 37.11 -14.55 3.04
N GLN A 222 37.77 -13.39 2.95
CA GLN A 222 38.95 -13.08 3.79
C GLN A 222 38.61 -13.05 5.29
N HIS A 223 37.36 -12.71 5.63
CA HIS A 223 36.85 -12.64 6.99
C HIS A 223 36.04 -13.88 7.41
N GLN A 224 36.05 -14.97 6.62
CA GLN A 224 35.25 -16.19 6.88
C GLN A 224 35.51 -16.86 8.24
N HIS A 225 36.68 -16.64 8.84
CA HIS A 225 37.03 -17.14 10.17
C HIS A 225 36.20 -16.48 11.29
N ARG A 226 35.54 -15.35 11.02
CA ARG A 226 34.65 -14.64 11.96
C ARG A 226 33.18 -15.02 11.78
N TRP A 227 32.81 -15.84 10.79
CA TRP A 227 31.40 -16.11 10.49
C TRP A 227 30.84 -17.13 11.48
N ALA A 228 30.10 -16.65 12.49
CA ALA A 228 29.35 -17.51 13.39
C ALA A 228 28.00 -17.93 12.78
N ALA A 229 27.43 -17.10 11.91
CA ALA A 229 26.17 -17.40 11.25
C ALA A 229 26.15 -16.93 9.78
N LEU A 230 25.71 -17.80 8.87
CA LEU A 230 25.68 -17.57 7.43
C LEU A 230 24.28 -17.83 6.87
N GLY A 231 23.69 -16.84 6.19
CA GLY A 231 22.50 -16.99 5.35
C GLY A 231 22.86 -16.92 3.87
N LEU A 232 22.33 -17.84 3.05
CA LEU A 232 22.51 -17.88 1.59
C LEU A 232 21.15 -17.88 0.90
N CYS A 233 20.82 -16.85 0.11
CA CYS A 233 19.63 -16.80 -0.74
C CYS A 233 20.05 -16.82 -2.21
N CYS A 234 20.16 -18.01 -2.81
CA CYS A 234 20.73 -18.20 -4.14
C CYS A 234 20.33 -19.55 -4.78
N GLY A 235 20.69 -19.78 -6.04
CA GLY A 235 20.48 -21.08 -6.68
C GLY A 235 21.41 -22.17 -6.12
N ILE A 236 20.96 -23.44 -6.15
CA ILE A 236 21.67 -24.60 -5.59
C ILE A 236 23.12 -24.75 -6.07
N GLY A 237 23.39 -24.52 -7.36
CA GLY A 237 24.74 -24.62 -7.92
C GLY A 237 25.76 -23.63 -7.31
N ILE A 238 25.29 -22.51 -6.73
CA ILE A 238 26.15 -21.55 -6.00
C ILE A 238 26.46 -22.09 -4.60
N VAL A 239 25.48 -22.71 -3.92
CA VAL A 239 25.67 -23.35 -2.61
C VAL A 239 26.68 -24.50 -2.73
N GLN A 240 26.48 -25.38 -3.72
CA GLN A 240 27.41 -26.47 -4.03
C GLN A 240 28.80 -25.93 -4.39
N ALA A 241 28.93 -24.91 -5.25
CA ALA A 241 30.24 -24.34 -5.59
C ALA A 241 30.99 -23.71 -4.39
N LEU A 242 30.28 -23.26 -3.35
CA LEU A 242 30.88 -22.71 -2.13
C LEU A 242 31.29 -23.80 -1.12
N PHE A 243 30.57 -24.93 -1.08
CA PHE A 243 30.75 -26.00 -0.09
C PHE A 243 31.56 -27.20 -0.62
N GLU A 244 31.36 -27.60 -1.87
CA GLU A 244 31.93 -28.78 -2.53
C GLU A 244 33.18 -28.40 -3.36
N GLY A 245 34.35 -28.36 -2.71
CA GLY A 245 35.62 -27.95 -3.33
C GLY A 245 36.25 -28.94 -4.34
N ARG A 246 35.47 -29.65 -5.16
CA ARG A 246 35.92 -30.81 -5.98
C ARG A 246 35.79 -30.68 -7.51
N HIS A 247 35.99 -29.49 -8.07
CA HIS A 247 36.38 -29.38 -9.48
C HIS A 247 37.58 -28.46 -9.66
N SER A 248 38.67 -29.03 -10.21
CA SER A 248 39.97 -28.40 -10.47
C SER A 248 39.94 -27.24 -11.48
N SER A 249 38.75 -26.88 -11.96
CA SER A 249 38.44 -25.82 -12.91
C SER A 249 37.55 -24.72 -12.33
N SER A 250 37.11 -24.82 -11.07
CA SER A 250 36.29 -23.78 -10.44
C SER A 250 37.14 -22.60 -9.95
N PRO A 251 36.85 -21.35 -10.38
CA PRO A 251 37.58 -20.15 -9.95
C PRO A 251 37.17 -19.62 -8.57
N VAL A 252 36.27 -20.29 -7.84
CA VAL A 252 35.72 -19.83 -6.55
C VAL A 252 36.56 -20.35 -5.38
N PRO A 253 36.97 -19.51 -4.41
CA PRO A 253 37.64 -19.99 -3.20
C PRO A 253 36.69 -20.79 -2.31
N HIS A 254 37.11 -21.99 -1.92
CA HIS A 254 36.40 -22.89 -1.02
C HIS A 254 36.24 -22.30 0.40
N LEU A 255 35.01 -22.30 0.93
CA LEU A 255 34.73 -21.83 2.29
C LEU A 255 35.17 -22.87 3.33
N SER A 256 35.96 -22.50 4.33
CA SER A 256 36.40 -23.36 5.45
C SER A 256 35.50 -23.28 6.69
N LEU A 257 34.90 -22.11 6.95
CA LEU A 257 33.90 -21.83 7.99
C LEU A 257 34.16 -22.49 9.37
N PRO A 258 35.33 -22.25 10.01
CA PRO A 258 35.73 -22.98 11.21
C PRO A 258 34.85 -22.72 12.44
N ASN A 259 34.20 -21.54 12.53
CA ASN A 259 33.43 -21.08 13.68
C ASN A 259 31.91 -21.00 13.42
N LEU A 260 31.44 -21.57 12.31
CA LEU A 260 30.03 -21.51 11.91
C LEU A 260 29.16 -22.36 12.84
N ARG A 261 28.27 -21.70 13.59
CA ARG A 261 27.26 -22.32 14.46
C ARG A 261 25.88 -22.40 13.80
N ARG A 262 25.50 -21.42 12.97
CA ARG A 262 24.17 -21.35 12.33
C ARG A 262 24.25 -21.19 10.81
N LEU A 263 23.53 -22.03 10.06
CA LEU A 263 23.46 -21.98 8.60
C LEU A 263 22.02 -21.85 8.11
N GLY A 264 21.72 -20.81 7.34
CA GLY A 264 20.48 -20.62 6.60
C GLY A 264 20.71 -20.74 5.10
N VAL A 265 19.90 -21.54 4.39
CA VAL A 265 19.94 -21.70 2.94
C VAL A 265 18.54 -21.56 2.38
N ASP A 266 18.36 -20.65 1.43
CA ASP A 266 17.11 -20.37 0.71
C ASP A 266 17.38 -20.55 -0.78
N LEU A 267 16.89 -21.67 -1.32
CA LEU A 267 17.17 -22.14 -2.67
C LEU A 267 16.21 -21.52 -3.68
N LEU A 268 16.72 -20.55 -4.44
CA LEU A 268 15.95 -19.78 -5.41
C LEU A 268 15.93 -20.44 -6.80
N GLY A 269 14.72 -20.71 -7.31
CA GLY A 269 14.46 -21.17 -8.69
C GLY A 269 13.71 -22.51 -8.78
N ASN A 270 13.39 -22.93 -10.00
CA ASN A 270 12.92 -24.31 -10.23
C ASN A 270 14.10 -25.25 -9.94
N GLY A 271 13.95 -26.11 -8.93
CA GLY A 271 15.01 -27.01 -8.49
C GLY A 271 15.41 -28.02 -9.58
N ALA A 272 16.64 -28.52 -9.49
CA ALA A 272 16.95 -29.81 -10.10
C ALA A 272 16.18 -30.92 -9.37
N ASP A 273 15.80 -31.98 -10.08
CA ASP A 273 15.04 -33.10 -9.53
C ASP A 273 15.78 -33.75 -8.34
N PHE A 274 17.11 -33.74 -8.38
CA PHE A 274 17.99 -34.19 -7.30
C PHE A 274 19.05 -33.14 -6.96
N ALA A 275 19.27 -32.88 -5.67
CA ALA A 275 20.28 -31.97 -5.14
C ALA A 275 20.95 -32.54 -3.89
N THR A 276 22.21 -32.19 -3.65
CA THR A 276 22.93 -32.53 -2.42
C THR A 276 23.55 -31.28 -1.81
N ILE A 277 23.55 -31.19 -0.48
CA ILE A 277 24.27 -30.15 0.28
C ILE A 277 25.13 -30.86 1.33
N ASP A 278 26.45 -30.82 1.18
CA ASP A 278 27.40 -31.32 2.18
C ASP A 278 27.72 -30.26 3.23
N VAL A 279 27.16 -30.45 4.44
CA VAL A 279 27.49 -29.66 5.63
C VAL A 279 28.24 -30.48 6.68
N ALA A 280 28.54 -31.76 6.41
CA ALA A 280 29.16 -32.68 7.36
C ALA A 280 30.55 -32.24 7.85
N ARG A 281 31.19 -31.41 7.03
CA ARG A 281 32.47 -30.75 7.25
C ARG A 281 32.44 -29.61 8.28
N PHE A 282 31.29 -29.06 8.66
CA PHE A 282 31.19 -27.93 9.59
C PHE A 282 31.07 -28.41 11.05
N SER A 283 32.22 -28.75 11.66
CA SER A 283 32.28 -29.44 12.97
C SER A 283 31.80 -28.66 14.22
N HIS A 284 31.38 -27.41 14.05
CA HIS A 284 30.77 -26.55 15.08
C HIS A 284 29.34 -26.11 14.73
N LEU A 285 28.75 -26.65 13.66
CA LEU A 285 27.38 -26.34 13.27
C LEU A 285 26.42 -26.91 14.33
N GLU A 286 25.56 -26.04 14.86
CA GLU A 286 24.54 -26.36 15.87
C GLU A 286 23.13 -26.22 15.28
N GLU A 287 22.95 -25.31 14.32
CA GLU A 287 21.65 -24.97 13.72
C GLU A 287 21.71 -24.95 12.20
N ILE A 288 20.75 -25.60 11.55
CA ILE A 288 20.53 -25.49 10.11
C ILE A 288 19.08 -25.13 9.80
N THR A 289 18.90 -24.28 8.79
CA THR A 289 17.60 -23.90 8.24
C THR A 289 17.68 -23.91 6.72
N ILE A 290 16.82 -24.69 6.07
CA ILE A 290 16.76 -24.83 4.62
C ILE A 290 15.34 -24.49 4.16
N LEU A 291 15.21 -23.62 3.16
CA LEU A 291 13.99 -23.34 2.42
C LEU A 291 14.24 -23.76 0.96
N HIS A 292 13.41 -24.64 0.39
CA HIS A 292 13.66 -25.18 -0.95
C HIS A 292 12.41 -25.53 -1.76
N MET A 293 12.63 -25.68 -3.07
CA MET A 293 11.66 -26.12 -4.08
C MET A 293 12.13 -27.39 -4.82
N CYS A 294 13.22 -28.04 -4.36
CA CYS A 294 13.77 -29.28 -4.93
C CYS A 294 12.98 -30.51 -4.48
N SER A 295 12.54 -31.35 -5.43
CA SER A 295 11.73 -32.56 -5.16
C SER A 295 12.52 -33.69 -4.49
N HIS A 296 13.84 -33.78 -4.69
CA HIS A 296 14.72 -34.63 -3.87
C HIS A 296 15.96 -33.85 -3.40
N LEU A 297 15.96 -33.41 -2.15
CA LEU A 297 17.11 -32.81 -1.49
C LEU A 297 17.76 -33.80 -0.51
N HIS A 298 19.07 -34.00 -0.63
CA HIS A 298 19.85 -34.78 0.33
C HIS A 298 20.81 -33.87 1.12
N VAL A 299 20.60 -33.74 2.43
CA VAL A 299 21.47 -32.96 3.31
C VAL A 299 22.44 -33.92 3.99
N GLN A 300 23.72 -33.86 3.63
CA GLN A 300 24.75 -34.72 4.25
C GLN A 300 25.28 -34.04 5.52
N LEU A 301 25.07 -34.69 6.66
CA LEU A 301 25.26 -34.12 8.00
C LEU A 301 26.52 -34.63 8.71
N ALA A 302 26.93 -33.89 9.74
CA ALA A 302 28.13 -34.19 10.52
C ALA A 302 27.89 -35.35 11.50
N SER A 303 28.97 -36.00 11.96
CA SER A 303 28.89 -37.04 13.01
C SER A 303 28.58 -36.52 14.41
N LYS A 304 28.51 -35.19 14.60
CA LYS A 304 27.97 -34.56 15.82
C LYS A 304 26.49 -34.24 15.61
N PRO A 305 25.62 -34.46 16.60
CA PRO A 305 24.20 -34.12 16.47
C PRO A 305 24.00 -32.60 16.45
N LEU A 306 23.08 -32.14 15.60
CA LEU A 306 22.61 -30.75 15.59
C LEU A 306 21.67 -30.49 16.79
N ARG A 307 21.58 -29.22 17.19
CA ARG A 307 20.60 -28.73 18.18
C ARG A 307 19.29 -28.33 17.50
N VAL A 308 19.37 -27.66 16.36
CA VAL A 308 18.20 -27.14 15.61
C VAL A 308 18.25 -27.61 14.16
N TYR A 309 17.17 -28.25 13.69
CA TYR A 309 17.01 -28.66 12.29
C TYR A 309 15.73 -28.08 11.70
N LYS A 310 15.85 -27.27 10.64
CA LYS A 310 14.70 -26.74 9.91
C LYS A 310 14.82 -27.02 8.42
N GLU A 311 13.78 -27.60 7.82
CA GLU A 311 13.72 -27.87 6.37
C GLU A 311 12.29 -27.67 5.87
N VAL A 312 12.08 -26.55 5.19
CA VAL A 312 10.76 -26.11 4.73
C VAL A 312 10.72 -26.22 3.21
N TYR A 313 9.90 -27.17 2.74
CA TYR A 313 9.55 -27.31 1.34
C TYR A 313 8.40 -26.37 0.97
N GLY A 314 8.49 -25.74 -0.21
CA GLY A 314 7.56 -24.70 -0.67
C GLY A 314 6.74 -25.03 -1.92
N ARG A 315 6.84 -26.25 -2.47
CA ARG A 315 6.07 -26.70 -3.65
C ARG A 315 5.01 -27.72 -3.23
N GLN A 316 3.92 -27.83 -3.99
CA GLN A 316 3.06 -29.00 -3.95
C GLN A 316 3.55 -29.96 -5.03
N ASP A 317 4.13 -31.08 -4.58
CA ASP A 317 4.70 -32.15 -5.42
C ASP A 317 4.61 -33.45 -4.61
N ASP A 318 3.85 -34.41 -5.10
CA ASP A 318 3.54 -35.66 -4.40
C ASP A 318 4.77 -36.58 -4.25
N SER A 319 5.87 -36.26 -4.94
CA SER A 319 7.09 -37.09 -4.99
C SER A 319 8.09 -36.87 -3.85
N TRP A 320 7.97 -35.78 -3.07
CA TRP A 320 8.89 -35.51 -1.95
C TRP A 320 8.44 -36.21 -0.68
N SER A 321 9.34 -37.01 -0.09
CA SER A 321 9.10 -37.85 1.08
C SER A 321 9.63 -37.26 2.40
N GLY A 322 9.79 -35.93 2.45
CA GLY A 322 10.26 -35.22 3.64
C GLY A 322 11.71 -35.55 4.06
N PRO A 323 12.25 -34.86 5.08
CA PRO A 323 13.60 -35.08 5.59
C PRO A 323 13.67 -36.23 6.61
N MET A 324 12.75 -37.18 6.56
CA MET A 324 12.50 -38.13 7.66
C MET A 324 13.65 -39.12 7.88
N SER A 325 14.35 -39.52 6.82
CA SER A 325 15.61 -40.27 6.90
C SER A 325 16.71 -39.46 7.59
N THR A 326 16.86 -38.20 7.20
CA THR A 326 17.86 -37.26 7.73
C THR A 326 17.66 -37.00 9.23
N ILE A 327 16.41 -36.84 9.69
CA ILE A 327 16.10 -36.70 11.13
C ILE A 327 16.46 -37.97 11.91
N ARG A 328 16.26 -39.17 11.33
CA ARG A 328 16.61 -40.45 11.95
C ARG A 328 18.13 -40.58 12.16
N GLU A 329 18.93 -40.06 11.25
CA GLU A 329 20.40 -40.08 11.32
C GLU A 329 20.97 -39.07 12.32
N LEU A 330 20.26 -37.95 12.56
CA LEU A 330 20.70 -36.88 13.48
C LEU A 330 20.73 -37.26 14.97
N GLY A 331 19.94 -38.25 15.38
CA GLY A 331 19.98 -38.82 16.72
C GLY A 331 19.51 -37.89 17.86
N THR A 332 19.93 -38.22 19.08
CA THR A 332 19.31 -37.77 20.35
C THR A 332 19.63 -36.34 20.79
N GLY A 333 20.44 -35.58 20.03
CA GLY A 333 20.87 -34.22 20.41
C GLY A 333 19.95 -33.07 20.00
N LEU A 334 18.92 -33.33 19.18
CA LEU A 334 18.00 -32.30 18.68
C LEU A 334 17.11 -31.73 19.80
N GLU A 335 17.06 -30.40 19.90
CA GLU A 335 16.20 -29.62 20.80
C GLU A 335 15.01 -28.98 20.06
N GLU A 336 15.19 -28.56 18.80
CA GLU A 336 14.14 -28.00 17.94
C GLU A 336 14.15 -28.60 16.52
N ILE A 337 12.97 -29.01 16.04
CA ILE A 337 12.74 -29.46 14.66
C ILE A 337 11.62 -28.62 14.04
N GLU A 338 11.81 -28.12 12.81
CA GLU A 338 10.78 -27.45 12.01
C GLU A 338 10.80 -27.94 10.56
N VAL A 339 9.90 -28.85 10.19
CA VAL A 339 9.96 -29.52 8.88
C VAL A 339 8.63 -29.51 8.12
N SER A 340 8.71 -29.37 6.80
CA SER A 340 7.61 -29.73 5.91
C SER A 340 7.52 -31.26 5.79
N THR A 341 6.31 -31.83 5.80
CA THR A 341 6.10 -33.29 5.66
C THR A 341 4.74 -33.64 5.05
N GLN A 342 4.71 -34.77 4.35
CA GLN A 342 3.51 -35.46 3.90
C GLN A 342 2.71 -36.00 5.09
N SER A 343 1.40 -36.19 4.92
CA SER A 343 0.48 -36.56 6.02
C SER A 343 0.52 -38.04 6.43
N ASN A 344 0.88 -38.91 5.49
CA ASN A 344 0.70 -40.37 5.54
C ASN A 344 2.00 -41.18 5.78
N MET A 345 3.15 -40.52 5.78
CA MET A 345 4.44 -41.19 5.95
C MET A 345 4.67 -41.65 7.39
N SER A 346 5.31 -42.81 7.61
CA SER A 346 5.71 -43.24 8.96
C SER A 346 7.22 -43.17 9.19
N PHE A 347 7.63 -42.81 10.41
CA PHE A 347 9.02 -42.90 10.88
C PHE A 347 9.61 -44.32 10.72
N SER A 348 8.75 -45.35 10.71
CA SER A 348 9.14 -46.75 10.49
C SER A 348 9.34 -47.13 9.01
N GLN A 349 8.81 -46.34 8.07
CA GLN A 349 8.75 -46.66 6.64
C GLN A 349 9.79 -45.93 5.78
N ALA A 350 10.51 -44.95 6.35
CA ALA A 350 11.61 -44.27 5.68
C ALA A 350 12.77 -45.23 5.35
N ARG A 351 12.68 -45.89 4.18
CA ARG A 351 13.72 -46.75 3.62
C ARG A 351 14.78 -45.90 2.92
N VAL A 352 16.04 -46.12 3.29
CA VAL A 352 17.18 -45.65 2.50
C VAL A 352 17.16 -46.36 1.15
N SER A 353 17.04 -45.57 0.08
CA SER A 353 17.17 -46.05 -1.29
C SER A 353 18.64 -46.24 -1.65
N ASN A 354 19.31 -47.25 -1.08
CA ASN A 354 20.43 -47.98 -1.69
C ASN A 354 20.93 -49.17 -0.83
N SER A 355 21.18 -50.30 -1.50
CA SER A 355 21.88 -51.53 -1.06
C SER A 355 21.29 -52.42 0.07
N GLU A 356 21.08 -53.69 -0.33
CA GLU A 356 20.89 -54.95 0.43
C GLU A 356 19.59 -55.24 1.22
N PRO A 357 19.03 -56.47 1.09
CA PRO A 357 17.84 -56.90 1.82
C PRO A 357 18.19 -57.54 3.18
N LEU A 358 17.95 -56.81 4.27
CA LEU A 358 18.02 -57.37 5.62
C LEU A 358 16.82 -58.29 5.91
N HIS A 359 17.05 -59.60 5.80
CA HIS A 359 16.22 -60.62 6.45
C HIS A 359 16.37 -60.50 7.97
N ASN A 360 15.40 -59.89 8.67
CA ASN A 360 15.13 -60.23 10.07
C ASN A 360 13.75 -59.77 10.56
N ASN A 361 13.08 -60.62 11.35
CA ASN A 361 11.83 -60.31 12.05
C ASN A 361 12.11 -59.43 13.29
N GLY A 362 12.42 -58.15 13.07
CA GLY A 362 12.60 -57.16 14.13
C GLY A 362 11.35 -56.31 14.39
N ASN A 363 11.05 -56.04 15.66
CA ASN A 363 10.03 -55.05 16.05
C ASN A 363 10.30 -53.67 15.40
N PRO A 364 9.27 -52.85 15.15
CA PRO A 364 9.47 -51.48 14.72
C PRO A 364 10.30 -50.72 15.76
N THR A 365 11.48 -50.28 15.36
CA THR A 365 12.38 -49.51 16.22
C THR A 365 11.86 -48.09 16.36
N PHE A 366 11.26 -47.78 17.52
CA PHE A 366 10.86 -46.42 17.89
C PHE A 366 12.08 -45.50 17.92
N VAL A 367 11.92 -44.27 17.43
CA VAL A 367 12.97 -43.24 17.49
C VAL A 367 12.68 -42.33 18.69
N THR A 368 13.58 -42.39 19.65
CA THR A 368 13.49 -41.68 20.93
C THR A 368 14.24 -40.35 20.82
N LEU A 369 13.52 -39.23 20.79
CA LEU A 369 14.13 -37.89 20.72
C LEU A 369 14.07 -37.25 22.12
N GLU A 370 14.94 -37.74 23.02
CA GLU A 370 14.87 -37.44 24.46
C GLU A 370 15.03 -35.96 24.80
N ASN A 371 15.77 -35.20 23.99
CA ASN A 371 16.05 -33.77 24.22
C ASN A 371 15.11 -32.82 23.46
N LEU A 372 14.20 -33.32 22.63
CA LEU A 372 13.36 -32.46 21.80
C LEU A 372 12.37 -31.66 22.66
N THR A 373 12.50 -30.33 22.63
CA THR A 373 11.62 -29.39 23.36
C THR A 373 10.64 -28.67 22.45
N THR A 374 10.97 -28.48 21.17
CA THR A 374 10.14 -27.82 20.18
C THR A 374 9.99 -28.67 18.92
N LEU A 375 8.76 -28.94 18.52
CA LEU A 375 8.42 -29.61 17.26
C LEU A 375 7.48 -28.73 16.46
N ALA A 376 7.84 -28.44 15.22
CA ALA A 376 7.02 -27.73 14.25
C ALA A 376 6.87 -28.58 12.98
N LEU A 377 5.63 -28.85 12.59
CA LEU A 377 5.30 -29.63 11.40
C LEU A 377 4.45 -28.77 10.46
N ARG A 378 4.90 -28.64 9.22
CA ARG A 378 4.19 -27.96 8.14
C ARG A 378 3.70 -28.97 7.12
N LEU A 379 2.39 -28.98 6.86
CA LEU A 379 1.74 -29.91 5.94
C LEU A 379 1.49 -29.20 4.61
N TYR A 380 1.69 -29.89 3.49
CA TYR A 380 1.50 -29.34 2.13
C TYR A 380 0.33 -29.99 1.35
N GLU A 381 -0.26 -31.06 1.89
CA GLU A 381 -1.46 -31.72 1.36
C GLU A 381 -2.73 -31.25 2.11
N GLU A 382 -3.90 -31.36 1.46
CA GLU A 382 -5.23 -31.09 2.02
C GLU A 382 -5.51 -31.92 3.31
N PRO A 383 -6.42 -31.47 4.20
CA PRO A 383 -6.55 -31.98 5.57
C PRO A 383 -7.29 -33.33 5.69
N SER A 384 -6.87 -34.35 4.93
CA SER A 384 -7.06 -35.76 5.31
C SER A 384 -6.14 -36.20 6.47
N PHE A 385 -5.35 -35.25 7.03
CA PHE A 385 -4.45 -35.38 8.17
C PHE A 385 -5.00 -36.23 9.31
N ILE A 386 -6.31 -36.26 9.52
CA ILE A 386 -6.94 -37.00 10.63
C ILE A 386 -7.59 -38.31 10.15
N THR A 387 -8.21 -38.32 8.96
CA THR A 387 -8.74 -39.54 8.35
C THR A 387 -7.64 -40.58 8.14
N SER A 388 -6.45 -40.18 7.70
CA SER A 388 -5.32 -41.08 7.46
C SER A 388 -4.69 -41.63 8.75
N ILE A 389 -4.61 -40.83 9.83
CA ILE A 389 -4.06 -41.24 11.13
C ILE A 389 -4.97 -42.24 11.87
N LEU A 390 -6.27 -42.27 11.55
CA LEU A 390 -7.25 -43.14 12.20
C LEU A 390 -7.75 -44.31 11.35
N SER A 391 -7.77 -44.21 10.02
CA SER A 391 -8.19 -45.31 9.14
C SER A 391 -7.07 -46.35 8.88
N ALA A 392 -5.80 -45.96 8.99
CA ALA A 392 -4.66 -46.85 8.83
C ALA A 392 -4.02 -47.21 10.19
N PRO A 393 -4.16 -48.44 10.72
CA PRO A 393 -3.62 -48.81 12.03
C PRO A 393 -2.08 -48.97 12.08
N ARG A 394 -1.32 -48.39 11.11
CA ARG A 394 0.13 -48.65 10.93
C ARG A 394 0.99 -47.51 10.35
N SER A 395 0.49 -46.31 10.02
CA SER A 395 1.37 -45.29 9.41
C SER A 395 0.88 -43.83 9.51
N SER A 396 1.20 -43.16 10.63
CA SER A 396 1.34 -41.70 10.68
C SER A 396 2.80 -41.27 10.90
N VAL A 397 3.11 -39.99 10.64
CA VAL A 397 4.45 -39.38 10.81
C VAL A 397 4.95 -39.51 12.26
N ILE A 398 4.00 -39.57 13.18
CA ILE A 398 4.19 -39.55 14.63
C ILE A 398 4.21 -40.98 15.20
N ASP A 399 3.58 -41.97 14.55
CA ASP A 399 3.63 -43.37 14.98
C ASP A 399 5.06 -43.91 14.89
N GLY A 400 5.71 -44.01 16.06
CA GLY A 400 7.11 -44.39 16.19
C GLY A 400 7.98 -43.39 16.95
N MET A 401 7.50 -42.16 17.20
CA MET A 401 8.20 -41.16 18.01
C MET A 401 7.89 -41.30 19.51
N PHE A 402 8.90 -41.17 20.35
CA PHE A 402 8.72 -40.91 21.79
C PHE A 402 9.39 -39.57 22.15
N LEU A 403 8.57 -38.60 22.58
CA LEU A 403 8.96 -37.18 22.77
C LEU A 403 8.78 -36.73 24.24
N PRO A 404 9.58 -37.27 25.19
CA PRO A 404 9.31 -37.14 26.63
C PRO A 404 9.48 -35.72 27.19
N ARG A 405 10.16 -34.81 26.47
CA ARG A 405 10.46 -33.43 26.92
C ARG A 405 9.79 -32.34 26.09
N LEU A 406 8.86 -32.69 25.20
CA LEU A 406 8.25 -31.74 24.29
C LEU A 406 7.43 -30.68 25.06
N ARG A 407 7.83 -29.40 24.91
CA ARG A 407 7.20 -28.24 25.55
C ARG A 407 6.43 -27.37 24.57
N VAL A 408 6.84 -27.35 23.30
CA VAL A 408 6.25 -26.51 22.24
C VAL A 408 5.89 -27.37 21.05
N LEU A 409 4.61 -27.38 20.68
CA LEU A 409 4.11 -28.02 19.46
C LEU A 409 3.53 -26.95 18.53
N LYS A 410 3.99 -26.92 17.28
CA LYS A 410 3.44 -26.07 16.22
C LYS A 410 2.96 -26.95 15.07
N LEU A 411 1.70 -26.85 14.70
CA LEU A 411 1.13 -27.50 13.53
C LEU A 411 0.68 -26.43 12.54
N SER A 412 0.97 -26.62 11.26
CA SER A 412 0.61 -25.67 10.22
C SER A 412 0.12 -26.35 8.95
N GLY A 413 -1.12 -26.06 8.55
CA GLY A 413 -1.72 -26.57 7.31
C GLY A 413 -1.28 -25.82 6.03
N PRO A 414 -1.69 -26.33 4.85
CA PRO A 414 -1.42 -25.69 3.56
C PRO A 414 -2.09 -24.31 3.43
N ASP A 415 -1.62 -23.51 2.46
CA ASP A 415 -2.15 -22.16 2.19
C ASP A 415 -3.42 -22.24 1.32
N HIS A 416 -4.58 -22.45 1.95
CA HIS A 416 -5.87 -22.49 1.27
C HIS A 416 -6.85 -21.46 1.85
N ASP A 417 -7.11 -20.39 1.09
CA ASP A 417 -8.13 -19.37 1.41
C ASP A 417 -9.56 -19.84 1.07
N THR A 418 -9.77 -21.16 1.07
CA THR A 418 -11.00 -21.81 0.60
C THR A 418 -11.40 -22.93 1.55
N ARG A 419 -12.24 -22.59 2.55
CA ARG A 419 -13.12 -23.58 3.19
C ARG A 419 -14.20 -23.98 2.17
N LEU A 420 -13.87 -24.91 1.28
CA LEU A 420 -14.82 -25.49 0.33
C LEU A 420 -15.78 -26.47 1.02
N ASN A 421 -16.94 -26.66 0.39
CA ASN A 421 -17.94 -27.66 0.78
C ASN A 421 -17.49 -29.07 0.36
N SER A 422 -16.52 -29.66 1.05
CA SER A 422 -16.30 -31.12 1.03
C SER A 422 -16.82 -31.76 2.32
N GLU A 423 -17.11 -33.06 2.23
CA GLU A 423 -17.75 -33.90 3.25
C GLU A 423 -17.14 -33.73 4.66
N GLU A 424 -17.97 -33.92 5.70
CA GLU A 424 -17.72 -33.66 7.12
C GLU A 424 -16.22 -33.61 7.52
N PRO A 425 -15.71 -32.45 7.99
CA PRO A 425 -14.31 -32.32 8.36
C PRO A 425 -14.03 -33.10 9.66
N SER A 426 -13.72 -34.40 9.54
CA SER A 426 -13.40 -35.25 10.67
C SER A 426 -12.08 -34.80 11.31
N SER A 427 -12.15 -33.97 12.35
CA SER A 427 -10.99 -33.61 13.17
C SER A 427 -11.09 -34.20 14.58
N THR A 428 -9.99 -34.83 14.99
CA THR A 428 -9.78 -35.53 16.26
C THR A 428 -8.32 -35.31 16.71
N LEU A 429 -7.87 -34.05 16.74
CA LEU A 429 -6.60 -33.65 17.36
C LEU A 429 -6.53 -34.08 18.83
N SER A 430 -7.69 -34.11 19.48
CA SER A 430 -7.94 -34.77 20.77
C SER A 430 -7.45 -36.23 20.85
N SER A 431 -7.40 -36.98 19.73
CA SER A 431 -6.86 -38.35 19.69
C SER A 431 -5.35 -38.41 19.46
N LEU A 432 -4.75 -37.35 18.92
CA LEU A 432 -3.33 -37.26 18.58
C LEU A 432 -2.48 -36.80 19.77
N ILE A 433 -2.96 -35.82 20.54
CA ILE A 433 -2.28 -35.29 21.72
C ILE A 433 -1.87 -36.39 22.73
N PRO A 434 -2.73 -37.36 23.09
CA PRO A 434 -2.37 -38.45 24.00
C PRO A 434 -1.35 -39.45 23.43
N ARG A 435 -1.16 -39.48 22.10
CA ARG A 435 -0.14 -40.31 21.43
C ARG A 435 1.21 -39.58 21.33
N LEU A 436 1.19 -38.25 21.17
CA LEU A 436 2.37 -37.40 21.07
C LEU A 436 3.11 -37.19 22.39
N LEU A 437 2.39 -37.18 23.52
CA LEU A 437 2.86 -36.58 24.78
C LEU A 437 2.59 -37.46 26.00
N PRO A 438 3.57 -37.61 26.92
CA PRO A 438 3.24 -37.78 28.33
C PRO A 438 2.52 -36.49 28.78
N ARG A 439 1.25 -36.62 29.23
CA ARG A 439 0.22 -35.57 29.33
C ARG A 439 0.61 -34.25 30.04
N ASP A 440 1.71 -34.23 30.78
CA ASP A 440 2.04 -33.17 31.72
C ASP A 440 3.11 -32.16 31.23
N HIS A 441 3.73 -32.37 30.06
CA HIS A 441 4.93 -31.60 29.64
C HIS A 441 4.68 -30.43 28.68
N LEU A 442 3.60 -30.46 27.88
CA LEU A 442 3.34 -29.43 26.88
C LEU A 442 2.99 -28.09 27.55
N ARG A 443 3.70 -27.03 27.15
CA ARG A 443 3.51 -25.66 27.66
C ARG A 443 2.96 -24.69 26.63
N ARG A 444 3.23 -24.92 25.34
CA ARG A 444 2.81 -24.01 24.26
C ARG A 444 2.31 -24.79 23.04
N LEU A 445 1.17 -24.38 22.51
CA LEU A 445 0.52 -25.02 21.37
C LEU A 445 0.20 -23.94 20.31
N HIS A 446 0.60 -24.18 19.06
CA HIS A 446 0.31 -23.31 17.93
C HIS A 446 -0.38 -24.11 16.82
N LEU A 447 -1.62 -23.75 16.47
CA LEU A 447 -2.45 -24.43 15.49
C LEU A 447 -2.85 -23.45 14.37
N LYS A 448 -2.07 -23.39 13.30
CA LYS A 448 -2.25 -22.41 12.23
C LYS A 448 -2.76 -23.05 10.94
N ARG A 449 -3.84 -22.55 10.35
CA ARG A 449 -4.56 -23.21 9.24
C ARG A 449 -4.96 -24.64 9.62
N VAL A 450 -5.53 -24.77 10.82
CA VAL A 450 -5.96 -26.04 11.42
C VAL A 450 -7.42 -25.88 11.85
N THR A 451 -8.33 -26.45 11.07
CA THR A 451 -9.76 -26.48 11.41
C THR A 451 -9.99 -27.45 12.58
N LEU A 452 -10.62 -26.95 13.65
CA LEU A 452 -11.16 -27.78 14.73
C LEU A 452 -12.65 -28.08 14.50
N LEU A 453 -13.08 -29.27 14.93
CA LEU A 453 -14.50 -29.60 15.10
C LEU A 453 -15.05 -29.02 16.41
N GLN A 454 -16.37 -28.86 16.45
CA GLN A 454 -17.11 -28.44 17.64
C GLN A 454 -16.80 -29.38 18.83
N GLY A 455 -16.39 -28.80 19.96
CA GLY A 455 -16.00 -29.51 21.19
C GLY A 455 -14.54 -29.97 21.23
N GLU A 456 -13.77 -29.82 20.15
CA GLU A 456 -12.35 -30.21 20.16
C GLU A 456 -11.49 -29.27 20.99
N LEU A 457 -11.77 -27.96 21.03
CA LEU A 457 -10.97 -27.04 21.83
C LEU A 457 -11.02 -27.43 23.31
N CYS A 458 -12.22 -27.69 23.84
CA CYS A 458 -12.42 -28.19 25.20
C CYS A 458 -11.71 -29.54 25.43
N SER A 459 -11.72 -30.43 24.43
CA SER A 459 -11.02 -31.72 24.51
C SER A 459 -9.49 -31.56 24.55
N ILE A 460 -8.93 -30.67 23.72
CA ILE A 460 -7.50 -30.32 23.70
C ILE A 460 -7.06 -29.75 25.04
N LEU A 461 -7.83 -28.79 25.59
CA LEU A 461 -7.54 -28.14 26.87
C LEU A 461 -7.62 -29.13 28.04
N THR A 462 -8.61 -30.02 28.04
CA THR A 462 -8.74 -31.12 29.03
C THR A 462 -7.56 -32.09 29.00
N LEU A 463 -6.98 -32.33 27.82
CA LEU A 463 -5.83 -33.21 27.62
C LEU A 463 -4.47 -32.53 27.86
N THR A 464 -4.45 -31.20 28.01
CA THR A 464 -3.22 -30.39 28.18
C THR A 464 -3.30 -29.45 29.40
N PRO A 465 -3.48 -30.00 30.63
CA PRO A 465 -3.76 -29.19 31.83
C PRO A 465 -2.64 -28.21 32.21
N ASN A 466 -1.40 -28.44 31.74
CA ASN A 466 -0.22 -27.60 31.99
C ASN A 466 0.07 -26.57 30.87
N LEU A 467 -0.85 -26.40 29.90
CA LEU A 467 -0.70 -25.46 28.79
C LEU A 467 -0.70 -24.01 29.30
N GLU A 468 0.32 -23.24 28.91
CA GLU A 468 0.52 -21.84 29.29
C GLU A 468 0.26 -20.87 28.12
N GLU A 469 0.47 -21.29 26.87
CA GLU A 469 0.23 -20.46 25.69
C GLU A 469 -0.51 -21.25 24.60
N LEU A 470 -1.60 -20.68 24.09
CA LEU A 470 -2.33 -21.19 22.93
C LEU A 470 -2.41 -20.10 21.85
N ILE A 471 -1.93 -20.42 20.65
CA ILE A 471 -2.12 -19.63 19.44
C ILE A 471 -2.87 -20.49 18.43
N MET A 472 -3.97 -20.00 17.88
CA MET A 472 -4.75 -20.77 16.90
C MET A 472 -5.51 -19.87 15.93
N ASP A 473 -6.01 -20.42 14.82
CA ASP A 473 -7.04 -19.74 14.03
C ASP A 473 -8.32 -19.56 14.88
N LEU A 474 -9.20 -18.63 14.49
CA LEU A 474 -10.48 -18.40 15.17
C LEU A 474 -11.37 -19.68 15.17
N PRO A 475 -11.71 -20.27 16.34
CA PRO A 475 -12.55 -21.47 16.42
C PRO A 475 -14.04 -21.17 16.19
N CYS A 476 -14.89 -22.20 16.22
CA CYS A 476 -16.34 -22.02 16.05
C CYS A 476 -16.97 -21.27 17.22
N GLU A 477 -18.17 -20.72 17.02
CA GLU A 477 -18.85 -19.84 17.99
C GLU A 477 -19.06 -20.55 19.32
N GLU A 478 -19.49 -21.82 19.28
CA GLU A 478 -19.81 -22.66 20.43
C GLU A 478 -18.59 -23.05 21.27
N ASP A 479 -17.42 -23.21 20.65
CA ASP A 479 -16.16 -23.46 21.37
C ASP A 479 -15.69 -22.20 22.10
N ILE A 480 -15.84 -21.02 21.49
CA ILE A 480 -15.54 -19.74 22.15
C ILE A 480 -16.55 -19.49 23.29
N GLU A 481 -17.83 -19.82 23.11
CA GLU A 481 -18.86 -19.71 24.14
C GLU A 481 -18.59 -20.63 25.34
N GLN A 482 -18.14 -21.87 25.11
CA GLN A 482 -17.78 -22.78 26.20
C GLN A 482 -16.61 -22.26 27.06
N LEU A 483 -15.64 -21.55 26.47
CA LEU A 483 -14.61 -20.84 27.25
C LEU A 483 -15.20 -19.75 28.16
N VAL A 484 -16.22 -19.02 27.68
CA VAL A 484 -16.88 -17.96 28.46
C VAL A 484 -17.81 -18.53 29.54
N VAL A 485 -18.59 -19.58 29.24
CA VAL A 485 -19.47 -20.24 30.21
C VAL A 485 -18.66 -20.89 31.34
N GLY A 486 -17.45 -21.39 31.04
CA GLY A 486 -16.49 -21.82 32.07
C GLY A 486 -15.95 -20.71 32.98
N SER A 487 -16.29 -19.43 32.74
CA SER A 487 -15.89 -18.28 33.57
C SER A 487 -17.07 -17.63 34.32
N SER A 488 -18.32 -18.03 34.05
CA SER A 488 -19.50 -17.29 34.48
C SER A 488 -20.07 -17.72 35.84
N ASP A 489 -19.33 -17.46 36.93
CA ASP A 489 -19.90 -17.33 38.28
C ASP A 489 -20.56 -15.94 38.52
N VAL A 490 -20.51 -15.05 37.51
CA VAL A 490 -20.86 -13.62 37.64
C VAL A 490 -22.34 -13.30 37.28
N ILE A 491 -23.10 -14.25 36.72
CA ILE A 491 -24.54 -14.07 36.44
C ILE A 491 -25.33 -15.18 37.12
N GLY A 492 -25.94 -14.84 38.26
CA GLY A 492 -26.63 -15.80 39.12
C GLY A 492 -27.87 -16.45 38.49
N VAL A 493 -27.67 -17.62 37.89
CA VAL A 493 -28.72 -18.62 37.65
C VAL A 493 -28.16 -19.97 38.12
N GLY A 494 -28.71 -20.52 39.20
CA GLY A 494 -28.15 -21.71 39.83
C GLY A 494 -28.40 -22.98 39.04
N SER A 495 -27.33 -23.68 38.65
CA SER A 495 -27.33 -25.12 38.43
C SER A 495 -25.91 -25.68 38.54
N GLU A 496 -25.80 -26.76 39.31
CA GLU A 496 -24.70 -27.70 39.55
C GLU A 496 -23.34 -27.53 38.84
N THR A 497 -22.29 -27.57 39.68
CA THR A 497 -20.85 -27.63 39.41
C THR A 497 -20.40 -28.16 38.04
N HIS A 498 -20.12 -27.24 37.11
CA HIS A 498 -19.19 -27.49 36.01
C HIS A 498 -17.82 -26.90 36.35
N ASN A 499 -16.80 -27.75 36.54
CA ASN A 499 -15.41 -27.29 36.70
C ASN A 499 -15.01 -26.45 35.49
N SER A 500 -14.39 -25.29 35.72
CA SER A 500 -13.89 -24.43 34.64
C SER A 500 -12.94 -25.22 33.73
N LEU A 501 -13.31 -25.34 32.45
CA LEU A 501 -12.55 -26.07 31.42
C LEU A 501 -11.34 -25.27 30.92
N MET A 502 -11.12 -24.05 31.41
CA MET A 502 -9.98 -23.21 31.07
C MET A 502 -8.74 -23.60 31.90
N PRO A 503 -7.68 -24.20 31.31
CA PRO A 503 -6.38 -24.25 31.96
C PRO A 503 -5.82 -22.83 32.13
N LYS A 504 -4.81 -22.68 33.00
CA LYS A 504 -4.21 -21.39 33.37
C LYS A 504 -3.31 -20.80 32.26
N LEU A 505 -3.93 -20.49 31.11
CA LEU A 505 -3.29 -19.95 29.92
C LEU A 505 -2.80 -18.51 30.14
N LYS A 506 -1.51 -18.34 30.38
CA LYS A 506 -0.83 -17.03 30.42
C LYS A 506 -0.96 -16.26 29.10
N GLY A 507 -1.18 -16.94 27.98
CA GLY A 507 -1.39 -16.30 26.68
C GLY A 507 -2.40 -17.02 25.81
N LEU A 508 -3.40 -16.28 25.32
CA LEU A 508 -4.29 -16.74 24.25
C LEU A 508 -4.22 -15.76 23.08
N ALA A 509 -3.98 -16.29 21.87
CA ALA A 509 -4.02 -15.50 20.65
C ALA A 509 -4.83 -16.19 19.55
N PHE A 510 -5.78 -15.47 18.97
CA PHE A 510 -6.46 -15.89 17.75
C PHE A 510 -5.82 -15.21 16.54
N GLU A 511 -5.47 -15.97 15.51
CA GLU A 511 -5.13 -15.47 14.18
C GLU A 511 -6.39 -15.47 13.30
N LEU A 512 -6.62 -14.34 12.62
CA LEU A 512 -7.82 -14.06 11.86
C LEU A 512 -7.49 -13.92 10.38
N THR A 513 -8.31 -14.55 9.56
CA THR A 513 -8.28 -14.44 8.10
C THR A 513 -8.89 -13.10 7.64
N ALA A 514 -8.79 -12.82 6.33
CA ALA A 514 -9.53 -11.71 5.73
C ALA A 514 -11.05 -11.87 5.89
N HIS A 515 -11.57 -13.11 5.93
CA HIS A 515 -12.99 -13.39 6.08
C HIS A 515 -13.53 -13.11 7.49
N ASP A 516 -12.72 -13.31 8.53
CA ASP A 516 -13.14 -13.11 9.93
C ASP A 516 -13.30 -11.62 10.29
N VAL A 517 -12.55 -10.73 9.63
CA VAL A 517 -12.57 -9.29 9.92
C VAL A 517 -13.96 -8.66 9.71
N PRO A 518 -14.67 -8.85 8.58
CA PRO A 518 -16.07 -8.45 8.44
C PRO A 518 -16.98 -8.96 9.56
N ARG A 519 -16.81 -10.22 10.00
CA ARG A 519 -17.61 -10.83 11.08
C ARG A 519 -17.42 -10.08 12.40
N LEU A 520 -16.20 -9.61 12.72
CA LEU A 520 -15.92 -8.79 13.91
C LEU A 520 -16.37 -7.32 13.79
N LEU A 521 -16.47 -6.77 12.59
CA LEU A 521 -16.95 -5.40 12.37
C LEU A 521 -18.48 -5.32 12.43
N LEU A 522 -19.16 -6.36 11.95
CA LEU A 522 -20.61 -6.55 12.10
C LEU A 522 -20.99 -6.90 13.56
N ARG A 523 -22.28 -6.80 13.89
CA ARG A 523 -22.81 -7.15 15.23
C ARG A 523 -23.10 -8.66 15.34
N THR A 524 -22.09 -9.49 15.07
CA THR A 524 -22.19 -10.95 15.21
C THR A 524 -22.10 -11.39 16.68
N ASN A 525 -22.56 -12.61 16.96
CA ASN A 525 -22.35 -13.25 18.26
C ASN A 525 -20.86 -13.47 18.55
N VAL A 526 -20.08 -14.04 17.62
CA VAL A 526 -18.61 -14.16 17.71
C VAL A 526 -17.94 -12.90 18.26
N ARG A 527 -18.30 -11.71 17.75
CA ARG A 527 -17.81 -10.43 18.27
C ARG A 527 -18.15 -10.24 19.76
N ARG A 528 -19.42 -10.45 20.14
CA ARG A 528 -19.91 -10.32 21.52
C ARG A 528 -19.18 -11.29 22.47
N VAL A 529 -18.97 -12.53 22.06
CA VAL A 529 -18.31 -13.55 22.89
C VAL A 529 -16.83 -13.20 23.10
N LEU A 530 -16.11 -12.77 22.06
CA LEU A 530 -14.71 -12.32 22.19
C LEU A 530 -14.53 -11.10 23.12
N LEU A 531 -15.51 -10.20 23.15
CA LEU A 531 -15.54 -9.04 24.05
C LEU A 531 -15.79 -9.43 25.52
N LEU A 532 -16.43 -10.57 25.78
CA LEU A 532 -16.61 -11.14 27.13
C LEU A 532 -15.42 -12.01 27.55
N LEU A 533 -14.79 -12.70 26.59
CA LEU A 533 -13.68 -13.61 26.83
C LEU A 533 -12.40 -12.89 27.27
N ALA A 534 -12.09 -11.73 26.69
CA ALA A 534 -10.85 -11.01 27.01
C ALA A 534 -10.78 -10.50 28.47
N PRO A 535 -11.84 -9.86 29.02
CA PRO A 535 -11.90 -9.57 30.46
C PRO A 535 -11.83 -10.83 31.33
N ALA A 536 -12.56 -11.89 30.97
CA ALA A 536 -12.64 -13.13 31.76
C ALA A 536 -11.27 -13.81 31.93
N ILE A 537 -10.49 -13.93 30.85
CA ILE A 537 -9.15 -14.54 30.87
C ILE A 537 -8.18 -13.76 31.76
N ILE A 538 -8.21 -12.42 31.72
CA ILE A 538 -7.29 -11.60 32.50
C ILE A 538 -7.73 -11.54 33.98
N ALA A 539 -9.04 -11.46 34.25
CA ALA A 539 -9.58 -11.43 35.60
C ALA A 539 -9.25 -12.71 36.39
N GLN A 540 -9.42 -13.90 35.79
CA GLN A 540 -9.10 -15.19 36.43
C GLN A 540 -7.64 -15.33 36.92
N GLN A 541 -6.70 -14.54 36.38
CA GLN A 541 -5.27 -14.71 36.63
C GLN A 541 -4.68 -13.64 37.55
N TRP A 542 -5.37 -12.50 37.71
CA TRP A 542 -4.94 -11.46 38.66
C TRP A 542 -5.21 -11.83 40.13
N GLU A 543 -6.09 -12.80 40.39
CA GLU A 543 -6.35 -13.34 41.73
C GLU A 543 -5.23 -14.28 42.24
N SER A 544 -4.44 -14.88 41.35
CA SER A 544 -3.27 -15.69 41.73
C SER A 544 -2.00 -14.85 41.78
N GLY A 545 -1.71 -14.28 42.95
CA GLY A 545 -0.58 -13.36 43.13
C GLY A 545 0.82 -13.97 42.91
N GLN A 546 1.71 -13.13 42.35
CA GLN A 546 3.17 -13.24 42.25
C GLN A 546 3.79 -14.44 41.50
N ASP A 547 4.40 -14.15 40.35
CA ASP A 547 5.82 -14.50 40.10
C ASP A 547 6.45 -13.48 39.13
N ASP A 548 7.64 -12.95 39.45
CA ASP A 548 8.15 -11.66 38.91
C ASP A 548 8.94 -11.78 37.58
N SER A 549 8.95 -12.96 36.93
CA SER A 549 9.80 -13.21 35.75
C SER A 549 9.17 -14.01 34.60
N ALA A 550 7.86 -14.22 34.59
CA ALA A 550 7.16 -14.91 33.49
C ALA A 550 6.10 -13.98 32.87
N MET A 551 5.98 -14.02 31.53
CA MET A 551 5.08 -13.19 30.70
C MET A 551 3.76 -12.79 31.40
N ALA A 552 3.51 -11.48 31.48
CA ALA A 552 2.23 -10.94 31.93
C ALA A 552 1.07 -11.51 31.07
N PRO A 553 -0.09 -11.79 31.68
CA PRO A 553 -1.20 -12.44 31.00
C PRO A 553 -1.70 -11.61 29.81
N TYR A 554 -2.02 -12.24 28.69
CA TYR A 554 -2.57 -11.53 27.53
C TYR A 554 -3.64 -12.30 26.77
N PHE A 555 -4.61 -11.53 26.27
CA PHE A 555 -5.49 -11.91 25.18
C PHE A 555 -5.14 -11.09 23.93
N ARG A 556 -4.98 -11.76 22.78
CA ARG A 556 -4.50 -11.16 21.53
C ARG A 556 -5.36 -11.55 20.33
N LEU A 557 -5.68 -10.57 19.48
CA LEU A 557 -6.16 -10.81 18.13
C LEU A 557 -5.06 -10.46 17.12
N ILE A 558 -4.81 -11.34 16.16
CA ILE A 558 -3.84 -11.16 15.08
C ILE A 558 -4.62 -11.03 13.76
N LEU A 559 -4.70 -9.81 13.24
CA LEU A 559 -5.46 -9.46 12.05
C LEU A 559 -4.59 -9.62 10.79
N PRO A 560 -5.19 -9.72 9.58
CA PRO A 560 -4.45 -9.87 8.32
C PRO A 560 -3.58 -8.65 7.96
N ASP A 561 -3.99 -7.44 8.36
CA ASP A 561 -3.29 -6.19 8.03
C ASP A 561 -3.53 -5.07 9.06
N ILE A 562 -2.90 -3.91 8.86
CA ILE A 562 -2.96 -2.74 9.75
C ILE A 562 -4.28 -1.95 9.69
N HIS A 563 -4.99 -2.00 8.57
CA HIS A 563 -6.32 -1.42 8.42
C HIS A 563 -7.35 -2.30 9.14
N ALA A 564 -7.30 -3.62 8.96
CA ALA A 564 -8.10 -4.58 9.73
C ALA A 564 -7.88 -4.39 11.24
N ALA A 565 -6.63 -4.37 11.71
CA ALA A 565 -6.30 -4.16 13.12
C ALA A 565 -6.87 -2.83 13.66
N ARG A 566 -6.70 -1.72 12.94
CA ARG A 566 -7.27 -0.42 13.34
C ARG A 566 -8.79 -0.43 13.36
N ASN A 567 -9.44 -0.99 12.35
CA ASN A 567 -10.90 -1.03 12.25
C ASN A 567 -11.52 -1.85 13.39
N VAL A 568 -10.94 -3.01 13.73
CA VAL A 568 -11.39 -3.82 14.87
C VAL A 568 -11.12 -3.11 16.20
N GLN A 569 -9.96 -2.47 16.38
CA GLN A 569 -9.65 -1.67 17.58
C GLN A 569 -10.69 -0.58 17.83
N LEU A 570 -11.07 0.13 16.76
CA LEU A 570 -12.08 1.18 16.78
C LEU A 570 -13.47 0.62 17.05
N SER A 571 -13.80 -0.54 16.46
CA SER A 571 -15.08 -1.22 16.69
C SER A 571 -15.25 -1.64 18.15
N PHE A 572 -14.18 -2.15 18.78
CA PHE A 572 -14.21 -2.68 20.15
C PHE A 572 -14.24 -1.56 21.20
N ASN A 573 -13.37 -0.55 21.10
CA ASN A 573 -13.32 0.61 22.01
C ASN A 573 -14.49 1.63 21.85
N MET A 574 -15.54 1.32 21.09
CA MET A 574 -16.67 2.22 20.81
C MET A 574 -18.03 1.64 21.25
N GLN A 575 -18.02 0.56 22.04
CA GLN A 575 -19.23 -0.15 22.46
C GLN A 575 -20.12 0.67 23.41
N ASP A 576 -19.54 1.41 24.34
CA ASP A 576 -20.27 2.24 25.33
C ASP A 576 -20.98 3.46 24.76
N TYR A 577 -20.85 3.74 23.46
CA TYR A 577 -21.59 4.81 22.81
C TYR A 577 -23.12 4.64 22.85
N HIS A 578 -23.61 3.43 23.15
CA HIS A 578 -25.04 3.15 23.24
C HIS A 578 -25.59 3.10 24.67
N SER A 579 -24.74 3.02 25.70
CA SER A 579 -25.14 3.06 27.11
C SER A 579 -25.18 4.49 27.67
N ALA A 580 -24.36 5.40 27.14
CA ALA A 580 -24.35 6.82 27.52
C ALA A 580 -25.46 7.68 26.87
N ASP A 581 -26.20 7.12 25.90
CA ASP A 581 -27.08 7.83 24.96
C ASP A 581 -28.42 8.34 25.58
N HIS A 582 -28.60 8.22 26.89
CA HIS A 582 -29.82 8.62 27.61
C HIS A 582 -29.81 10.04 28.19
N SER A 583 -28.73 10.82 28.05
CA SER A 583 -28.58 12.08 28.81
C SER A 583 -28.28 13.36 28.01
N LEU A 584 -27.95 13.32 26.71
CA LEU A 584 -27.52 14.52 25.96
C LEU A 584 -28.04 14.59 24.51
N GLY A 585 -29.17 15.27 24.31
CA GLY A 585 -29.52 15.99 23.07
C GLY A 585 -29.87 15.15 21.83
N SER A 586 -31.16 15.09 21.50
CA SER A 586 -31.76 14.27 20.42
C SER A 586 -31.46 14.69 18.97
N GLU A 587 -30.26 15.22 18.66
CA GLU A 587 -29.85 15.62 17.31
C GLU A 587 -28.78 14.70 16.68
N GLU A 588 -28.08 13.85 17.45
CA GLU A 588 -26.99 12.99 16.91
C GLU A 588 -27.42 11.60 16.39
N LEU A 589 -28.73 11.36 16.26
CA LEU A 589 -29.28 10.08 15.78
C LEU A 589 -29.30 9.89 14.25
N ASP A 590 -28.94 10.92 13.45
CA ASP A 590 -28.82 10.75 12.01
C ASP A 590 -27.48 10.10 11.61
N PHE A 591 -27.57 8.80 11.29
CA PHE A 591 -26.49 8.00 10.72
C PHE A 591 -25.90 8.61 9.43
N THR A 592 -26.74 9.31 8.65
CA THR A 592 -26.38 9.96 7.38
C THR A 592 -25.47 11.17 7.62
N ALA A 593 -25.87 12.09 8.51
CA ALA A 593 -25.05 13.23 8.92
C ALA A 593 -23.69 12.81 9.49
N ASN A 594 -23.62 11.74 10.30
CA ASN A 594 -22.37 11.26 10.85
C ASN A 594 -21.44 10.64 9.77
N ASN A 595 -21.99 9.90 8.81
CA ASN A 595 -21.21 9.42 7.66
C ASN A 595 -20.72 10.56 6.76
N ASN A 596 -21.55 11.58 6.54
CA ASN A 596 -21.17 12.80 5.82
C ASN A 596 -20.04 13.54 6.54
N LEU A 597 -20.11 13.68 7.87
CA LEU A 597 -19.04 14.27 8.67
C LEU A 597 -17.75 13.43 8.61
N ARG A 598 -17.84 12.11 8.70
CA ARG A 598 -16.68 11.20 8.57
C ARG A 598 -16.02 11.33 7.19
N HIS A 599 -16.81 11.41 6.13
CA HIS A 599 -16.34 11.63 4.77
C HIS A 599 -15.69 13.02 4.61
N GLN A 600 -16.31 14.08 5.12
CA GLN A 600 -15.76 15.44 5.12
C GLN A 600 -14.40 15.52 5.85
N ILE A 601 -14.31 14.96 7.06
CA ILE A 601 -13.06 14.92 7.84
C ILE A 601 -11.99 14.09 7.11
N TYR A 602 -12.37 13.01 6.40
CA TYR A 602 -11.44 12.23 5.59
C TYR A 602 -10.91 13.03 4.39
N LEU A 603 -11.79 13.69 3.64
CA LEU A 603 -11.42 14.58 2.52
C LEU A 603 -10.47 15.69 2.97
N LEU A 604 -10.79 16.37 4.07
CA LEU A 604 -9.96 17.40 4.68
C LEU A 604 -8.55 16.89 5.03
N LYS A 605 -8.46 15.68 5.59
CA LYS A 605 -7.19 15.03 5.91
C LYS A 605 -6.39 14.67 4.67
N THR A 606 -7.05 14.25 3.59
CA THR A 606 -6.40 13.94 2.31
C THR A 606 -5.84 15.21 1.67
N LYS A 607 -6.67 16.25 1.50
CA LYS A 607 -6.24 17.58 1.01
C LYS A 607 -5.05 18.13 1.81
N LEU A 608 -5.14 18.15 3.14
CA LEU A 608 -4.03 18.61 4.00
C LEU A 608 -2.77 17.76 3.83
N ARG A 609 -2.90 16.43 3.68
CA ARG A 609 -1.75 15.53 3.50
C ARG A 609 -1.06 15.75 2.15
N GLU A 610 -1.81 16.03 1.10
CA GLU A 610 -1.28 16.40 -0.22
C GLU A 610 -0.49 17.71 -0.14
N THR A 611 -1.08 18.74 0.48
CA THR A 611 -0.37 20.00 0.76
C THR A 611 0.89 19.78 1.61
N ILE A 612 0.88 18.87 2.58
CA ILE A 612 2.08 18.48 3.35
C ILE A 612 3.17 17.90 2.45
N TYR A 613 2.82 17.00 1.53
CA TYR A 613 3.79 16.42 0.60
C TYR A 613 4.39 17.46 -0.33
N GLU A 614 3.59 18.37 -0.87
CA GLU A 614 4.07 19.48 -1.69
C GLU A 614 5.07 20.36 -0.92
N VAL A 615 4.73 20.72 0.31
CA VAL A 615 5.59 21.52 1.20
C VAL A 615 6.90 20.80 1.53
N VAL A 616 6.88 19.49 1.81
CA VAL A 616 8.07 18.68 2.11
C VAL A 616 8.96 18.49 0.88
N GLY A 617 8.37 18.20 -0.28
CA GLY A 617 9.11 18.00 -1.52
C GLY A 617 9.89 19.25 -1.92
N ARG A 618 9.21 20.41 -1.92
CA ARG A 618 9.79 21.68 -2.37
C ARG A 618 10.76 22.30 -1.36
N THR A 619 10.58 22.08 -0.04
CA THR A 619 11.59 22.53 0.96
C THR A 619 12.92 21.80 0.86
N LYS A 620 12.95 20.52 0.43
CA LYS A 620 14.21 19.78 0.20
C LYS A 620 15.02 20.29 -1.00
N GLN A 621 14.40 20.94 -1.97
CA GLN A 621 15.04 21.41 -3.20
C GLN A 621 15.57 22.85 -3.09
N ALA A 622 14.99 23.69 -2.21
CA ALA A 622 15.21 25.13 -2.21
C ALA A 622 16.27 25.63 -1.19
N LYS A 623 17.47 25.97 -1.69
CA LYS A 623 18.63 26.45 -0.89
C LYS A 623 18.54 27.90 -0.39
N SER A 624 17.56 28.71 -0.79
CA SER A 624 17.45 30.12 -0.36
C SER A 624 16.02 30.63 -0.19
N LYS A 625 15.85 31.70 0.60
CA LYS A 625 14.53 32.32 0.88
C LYS A 625 13.82 32.82 -0.39
N LYS A 626 14.58 33.33 -1.38
CA LYS A 626 14.07 33.77 -2.69
C LYS A 626 13.68 32.60 -3.60
N SER A 627 14.45 31.50 -3.54
CA SER A 627 14.13 30.25 -4.25
C SER A 627 12.83 29.63 -3.74
N ARG A 628 12.57 29.65 -2.42
CA ARG A 628 11.31 29.13 -1.86
C ARG A 628 10.08 29.92 -2.31
N LYS A 629 10.15 31.24 -2.38
CA LYS A 629 9.00 32.07 -2.80
C LYS A 629 8.63 31.86 -4.28
N ASN A 630 9.60 31.47 -5.11
CA ASN A 630 9.40 31.10 -6.51
C ASN A 630 9.09 29.60 -6.71
N ALA A 631 9.15 28.78 -5.65
CA ALA A 631 8.96 27.33 -5.74
C ALA A 631 7.49 26.90 -5.60
N PHE A 632 6.63 27.72 -5.00
CA PHE A 632 5.19 27.45 -4.90
C PHE A 632 4.44 28.15 -6.03
N ARG A 633 3.27 27.61 -6.43
CA ARG A 633 2.36 28.31 -7.34
C ARG A 633 1.85 29.60 -6.69
N SER A 634 1.40 30.56 -7.51
CA SER A 634 0.91 31.87 -7.03
C SER A 634 -0.39 31.80 -6.21
N ASP A 635 -1.15 30.72 -6.36
CA ASP A 635 -2.45 30.44 -5.73
C ASP A 635 -2.35 29.61 -4.45
N PHE A 636 -1.30 28.78 -4.28
CA PHE A 636 -1.11 27.83 -3.16
C PHE A 636 -1.49 28.38 -1.76
N ALA A 637 -1.15 29.63 -1.45
CA ALA A 637 -1.47 30.23 -0.16
C ALA A 637 -2.97 30.58 0.00
N CYS A 638 -3.67 30.87 -1.09
CA CYS A 638 -5.12 31.02 -1.09
C CYS A 638 -5.80 29.66 -0.92
N ASP A 639 -5.37 28.64 -1.67
CA ASP A 639 -5.93 27.28 -1.58
C ASP A 639 -5.78 26.71 -0.16
N LEU A 640 -4.60 26.91 0.45
CA LEU A 640 -4.36 26.52 1.84
C LEU A 640 -5.17 27.35 2.84
N ASN A 641 -5.49 28.62 2.55
CA ASN A 641 -6.37 29.43 3.39
C ASN A 641 -7.77 28.84 3.44
N ASP A 642 -8.32 28.48 2.28
CA ASP A 642 -9.69 28.01 2.15
C ASP A 642 -9.84 26.62 2.77
N LEU A 643 -8.82 25.77 2.60
CA LEU A 643 -8.69 24.51 3.33
C LEU A 643 -8.65 24.71 4.85
N PHE A 644 -7.93 25.70 5.36
CA PHE A 644 -7.95 26.02 6.80
C PHE A 644 -9.28 26.61 7.28
N VAL A 645 -10.06 27.30 6.43
CA VAL A 645 -11.43 27.74 6.76
C VAL A 645 -12.34 26.52 6.91
N GLU A 646 -12.24 25.56 5.98
CA GLU A 646 -13.01 24.31 5.99
C GLU A 646 -12.66 23.42 7.21
N VAL A 647 -11.42 23.48 7.70
CA VAL A 647 -10.99 22.81 8.96
C VAL A 647 -11.46 23.57 10.22
N GLU A 648 -11.39 24.91 10.22
CA GLU A 648 -11.83 25.72 11.36
C GLU A 648 -13.35 25.65 11.58
N SER A 649 -14.15 25.46 10.52
CA SER A 649 -15.61 25.35 10.57
C SER A 649 -16.13 24.02 11.15
N LEU A 650 -15.29 22.98 11.26
CA LEU A 650 -15.67 21.69 11.87
C LEU A 650 -16.11 21.87 13.34
N LYS A 651 -17.41 21.71 13.58
CA LYS A 651 -18.02 21.64 14.92
C LYS A 651 -18.01 20.19 15.41
N LEU A 652 -17.08 19.86 16.31
CA LEU A 652 -17.02 18.55 16.96
C LEU A 652 -17.61 18.66 18.38
N ARG A 653 -18.41 17.66 18.77
CA ARG A 653 -18.98 17.47 20.12
C ARG A 653 -18.41 16.19 20.74
N GLN A 654 -18.42 16.09 22.07
CA GLN A 654 -18.12 14.84 22.79
C GLN A 654 -19.03 13.74 22.27
N GLY A 655 -18.46 12.79 21.53
CA GLY A 655 -19.28 12.02 20.61
C GLY A 655 -18.52 11.24 19.54
N ARG A 656 -19.30 10.53 18.73
CA ARG A 656 -18.87 9.88 17.48
C ARG A 656 -18.14 10.85 16.53
N SER A 657 -18.39 12.16 16.65
CA SER A 657 -17.67 13.20 15.90
C SER A 657 -16.16 13.24 16.19
N ILE A 658 -15.72 12.93 17.42
CA ILE A 658 -14.29 12.84 17.77
C ILE A 658 -13.71 11.50 17.34
N ALA A 659 -14.50 10.42 17.42
CA ALA A 659 -14.11 9.13 16.84
C ALA A 659 -13.71 9.31 15.36
N ASN A 660 -14.48 10.06 14.56
CA ASN A 660 -14.10 10.41 13.19
C ASN A 660 -12.76 11.17 13.09
N LEU A 661 -12.44 12.03 14.06
CA LEU A 661 -11.17 12.76 14.12
C LEU A 661 -9.97 11.83 14.42
N TYR A 662 -10.13 10.80 15.25
CA TYR A 662 -9.13 9.74 15.44
C TYR A 662 -8.99 8.84 14.21
N ILE A 663 -10.12 8.28 13.72
CA ILE A 663 -10.21 7.35 12.59
C ILE A 663 -9.51 7.90 11.35
N THR A 664 -9.79 9.15 11.00
CA THR A 664 -9.22 9.79 9.82
C THR A 664 -7.76 10.23 10.02
N SER A 665 -7.33 10.40 11.27
CA SER A 665 -6.07 11.03 11.66
C SER A 665 -5.91 12.49 11.19
N LEU A 666 -7.01 13.22 10.95
CA LEU A 666 -7.00 14.64 10.56
C LEU A 666 -6.20 15.50 11.55
N HIS A 667 -6.36 15.23 12.85
CA HIS A 667 -5.62 15.91 13.92
C HIS A 667 -4.09 15.80 13.75
N LEU A 668 -3.55 14.71 13.20
CA LEU A 668 -2.11 14.58 12.93
C LEU A 668 -1.65 15.45 11.76
N ALA A 669 -2.47 15.62 10.72
CA ALA A 669 -2.18 16.50 9.59
C ALA A 669 -2.16 17.97 10.05
N VAL A 670 -3.17 18.40 10.81
CA VAL A 670 -3.20 19.76 11.41
C VAL A 670 -2.01 19.95 12.37
N ARG A 671 -1.66 18.93 13.19
CA ARG A 671 -0.48 18.95 14.07
C ARG A 671 0.82 19.09 13.31
N TYR A 672 0.95 18.47 12.13
CA TYR A 672 2.10 18.67 11.27
C TYR A 672 2.21 20.13 10.81
N PHE A 673 1.14 20.72 10.26
CA PHE A 673 1.15 22.13 9.84
C PHE A 673 1.54 23.06 10.98
N SER A 674 0.96 22.86 12.16
CA SER A 674 1.25 23.66 13.34
C SER A 674 2.74 23.62 13.75
N ARG A 675 3.45 22.52 13.46
CA ARG A 675 4.87 22.30 13.75
C ARG A 675 5.82 22.71 12.63
N LEU A 676 5.33 23.24 11.51
CA LEU A 676 6.19 23.69 10.42
C LEU A 676 7.12 24.83 10.86
N GLY A 677 8.39 24.71 10.47
CA GLY A 677 9.40 25.72 10.69
C GLY A 677 9.08 27.05 10.01
N GLU A 678 9.68 28.11 10.53
CA GLU A 678 9.52 29.47 10.02
C GLU A 678 9.93 29.60 8.54
N ASN A 679 9.11 30.30 7.75
CA ASN A 679 9.36 30.54 6.32
C ASN A 679 9.38 29.25 5.45
N ILE A 680 8.65 28.21 5.87
CA ILE A 680 8.38 27.02 5.04
C ILE A 680 7.19 27.23 4.09
N LEU A 681 6.07 27.73 4.60
CA LEU A 681 4.88 28.04 3.82
C LEU A 681 4.99 29.45 3.19
N PRO A 682 4.56 29.65 1.92
CA PRO A 682 4.40 30.99 1.37
C PRO A 682 3.22 31.70 2.06
N GLU A 683 3.38 32.99 2.32
CA GLU A 683 2.34 33.88 2.90
C GLU A 683 1.72 33.42 4.25
N ASP A 684 2.41 32.60 5.04
CA ASP A 684 2.01 32.31 6.44
C ASP A 684 1.92 33.59 7.28
N ASP A 685 2.74 34.61 6.97
CA ASP A 685 2.73 35.96 7.57
C ASP A 685 1.48 36.80 7.18
N LYS A 686 0.60 36.26 6.32
CA LYS A 686 -0.66 36.89 5.90
C LYS A 686 -1.86 36.07 6.36
N TYR A 687 -1.79 34.74 6.19
CA TYR A 687 -2.91 33.83 6.45
C TYR A 687 -2.80 33.04 7.77
N MET A 688 -1.69 33.14 8.51
CA MET A 688 -1.49 32.62 9.86
C MET A 688 -1.66 31.10 10.01
N PHE A 689 -1.41 30.28 8.98
CA PHE A 689 -1.75 28.85 8.95
C PHE A 689 -1.27 28.09 10.18
N ARG A 690 -0.03 28.33 10.64
CA ARG A 690 0.51 27.66 11.84
C ARG A 690 -0.22 28.05 13.13
N GLN A 691 -0.66 29.30 13.25
CA GLN A 691 -1.44 29.78 14.39
C GLN A 691 -2.88 29.25 14.33
N ARG A 692 -3.50 29.24 13.14
CA ARG A 692 -4.83 28.66 12.87
C ARG A 692 -4.88 27.19 13.23
N ALA A 693 -3.92 26.41 12.72
CA ALA A 693 -3.72 25.00 13.09
C ALA A 693 -3.61 24.82 14.62
N SER A 694 -2.89 25.69 15.31
CA SER A 694 -2.71 25.61 16.77
C SER A 694 -3.93 26.05 17.60
N ARG A 695 -4.86 26.83 17.02
CA ARG A 695 -6.17 27.11 17.63
C ARG A 695 -7.11 25.93 17.45
N VAL A 696 -7.17 25.36 16.23
CA VAL A 696 -7.94 24.15 15.93
C VAL A 696 -7.51 22.99 16.83
N LEU A 697 -6.21 22.77 16.98
CA LEU A 697 -5.67 21.71 17.83
C LEU A 697 -6.02 21.91 19.30
N ARG A 698 -5.92 23.12 19.86
CA ARG A 698 -6.34 23.34 21.26
C ARG A 698 -7.81 23.04 21.48
N ARG A 699 -8.69 23.54 20.59
CA ARG A 699 -10.12 23.22 20.59
C ARG A 699 -10.39 21.71 20.48
N TRP A 700 -9.57 20.97 19.74
CA TRP A 700 -9.72 19.51 19.64
C TRP A 700 -9.09 18.76 20.82
N ASP A 701 -7.93 19.17 21.31
CA ASP A 701 -7.21 18.58 22.44
C ASP A 701 -8.06 18.63 23.70
N GLU A 702 -8.73 19.75 23.99
CA GLU A 702 -9.67 19.88 25.13
C GLU A 702 -10.78 18.82 25.07
N ILE A 703 -11.44 18.68 23.92
CA ILE A 703 -12.58 17.78 23.74
C ILE A 703 -12.11 16.32 23.67
N MET A 704 -10.97 16.05 23.01
CA MET A 704 -10.30 14.73 22.98
C MET A 704 -9.83 14.28 24.37
N LEU A 705 -9.37 15.19 25.23
CA LEU A 705 -8.95 14.87 26.60
C LEU A 705 -10.14 14.52 27.50
N VAL A 706 -11.28 15.20 27.36
CA VAL A 706 -12.51 14.81 28.06
C VAL A 706 -12.98 13.44 27.57
N ASP A 707 -13.04 13.25 26.26
CA ASP A 707 -13.41 12.00 25.61
C ASP A 707 -12.49 10.80 25.99
N LEU A 708 -11.16 11.01 26.09
CA LEU A 708 -10.23 9.98 26.58
C LEU A 708 -10.40 9.65 28.07
N ARG A 709 -10.82 10.62 28.90
CA ARG A 709 -11.13 10.38 30.32
C ARG A 709 -12.43 9.59 30.51
N VAL A 710 -13.36 9.66 29.56
CA VAL A 710 -14.64 8.93 29.59
C VAL A 710 -14.51 7.53 28.99
N ARG A 711 -13.72 7.35 27.92
CA ARG A 711 -13.74 6.15 27.07
C ARG A 711 -12.98 4.90 27.53
N LYS A 712 -12.30 4.89 28.70
CA LYS A 712 -11.47 3.76 29.23
C LYS A 712 -10.92 2.82 28.13
N LEU A 713 -9.82 3.17 27.47
CA LEU A 713 -9.31 2.40 26.31
C LEU A 713 -8.88 0.97 26.68
N GLU A 714 -9.74 -0.02 26.43
CA GLU A 714 -9.50 -1.43 26.75
C GLU A 714 -8.73 -2.20 25.66
N TRP A 715 -8.67 -1.73 24.41
CA TRP A 715 -8.01 -2.44 23.31
C TRP A 715 -6.92 -1.61 22.62
N ALA A 716 -5.68 -2.11 22.64
CA ALA A 716 -4.49 -1.43 22.12
C ALA A 716 -3.78 -2.19 20.99
N LEU A 717 -3.13 -1.45 20.09
CA LEU A 717 -2.28 -2.02 19.03
C LEU A 717 -0.91 -2.45 19.57
N LYS A 718 -0.59 -3.75 19.50
CA LYS A 718 0.75 -4.30 19.76
C LYS A 718 1.48 -4.54 18.44
N GLY A 719 2.07 -3.49 17.89
CA GLY A 719 2.66 -3.52 16.54
C GLY A 719 1.62 -3.21 15.44
N GLN A 720 1.85 -3.68 14.22
CA GLN A 720 1.03 -3.28 13.06
C GLN A 720 -0.26 -4.10 12.89
N ARG A 721 -0.23 -5.39 13.23
CA ARG A 721 -1.28 -6.37 12.89
C ARG A 721 -1.99 -6.98 14.10
N SER A 722 -1.71 -6.50 15.32
CA SER A 722 -2.20 -7.15 16.54
C SER A 722 -2.89 -6.18 17.46
N LEU A 723 -4.02 -6.65 18.01
CA LEU A 723 -4.69 -6.04 19.14
C LEU A 723 -4.45 -6.87 20.39
N VAL A 724 -4.37 -6.18 21.52
CA VAL A 724 -4.22 -6.73 22.86
C VAL A 724 -5.20 -6.01 23.78
N TYR A 725 -5.86 -6.77 24.65
CA TYR A 725 -6.72 -6.24 25.70
C TYR A 725 -5.87 -5.69 26.87
N LEU A 726 -6.27 -4.56 27.44
CA LEU A 726 -5.65 -3.88 28.57
C LEU A 726 -6.58 -3.98 29.78
N HIS A 727 -6.03 -4.28 30.95
CA HIS A 727 -6.81 -4.48 32.17
C HIS A 727 -6.86 -3.19 33.01
N GLU A 728 -7.94 -2.94 33.76
CA GLU A 728 -8.10 -1.69 34.53
C GLU A 728 -6.96 -1.42 35.53
N SER A 729 -6.30 -2.47 36.02
CA SER A 729 -5.14 -2.36 36.93
C SER A 729 -3.80 -2.12 36.23
N ASP A 730 -3.72 -2.19 34.90
CA ASP A 730 -2.51 -1.83 34.17
C ASP A 730 -2.16 -0.36 34.45
N GLY A 731 -0.92 -0.10 34.86
CA GLY A 731 -0.43 1.25 35.20
C GLY A 731 -0.55 2.29 34.07
N TRP A 732 -0.91 1.85 32.86
CA TRP A 732 -1.27 2.66 31.71
C TRP A 732 -2.59 3.43 31.90
N HIS A 733 -3.56 2.89 32.65
CA HIS A 733 -4.78 3.60 33.06
C HIS A 733 -4.51 4.61 34.19
N ASN A 734 -3.51 4.34 35.02
CA ASN A 734 -3.08 5.18 36.15
C ASN A 734 -1.90 6.12 35.81
N LEU A 735 -1.61 6.36 34.53
CA LEU A 735 -0.71 7.44 34.14
C LEU A 735 -1.25 8.78 34.67
N PRO A 736 -0.41 9.63 35.29
CA PRO A 736 -0.86 10.92 35.82
C PRO A 736 -1.66 11.70 34.77
N GLN A 737 -2.85 12.16 35.17
CA GLN A 737 -3.81 12.88 34.34
C GLN A 737 -3.10 13.76 33.32
N ILE A 738 -3.39 13.55 32.03
CA ILE A 738 -2.69 14.21 30.92
C ILE A 738 -2.74 15.74 31.07
N LYS A 739 -1.68 16.29 31.67
CA LYS A 739 -1.29 17.70 31.70
C LYS A 739 -0.11 17.98 30.76
N ASP A 740 0.48 16.92 30.19
CA ASP A 740 1.73 16.98 29.41
C ASP A 740 1.60 16.70 27.90
N ALA A 741 0.42 16.35 27.38
CA ALA A 741 0.25 16.13 25.92
C ALA A 741 0.17 17.44 25.12
N THR A 742 -0.34 18.51 25.73
CA THR A 742 -0.19 19.90 25.27
C THR A 742 1.22 20.40 25.58
N ARG A 743 2.26 19.67 25.14
CA ARG A 743 3.66 20.10 25.20
C ARG A 743 4.45 19.84 23.91
N LYS A 744 4.05 20.52 22.81
CA LYS A 744 4.93 21.27 21.87
C LYS A 744 4.27 21.58 20.53
N THR A 745 4.07 22.88 20.31
CA THR A 745 3.91 23.54 19.02
C THR A 745 4.43 24.98 19.12
N LEU A 746 4.82 25.59 18.00
CA LEU A 746 5.20 27.00 17.76
C LEU A 746 6.60 27.51 18.21
N GLY A 747 7.36 27.94 17.20
CA GLY A 747 8.21 29.15 17.17
C GLY A 747 7.85 29.89 15.87
N VAL A 748 7.75 31.22 15.89
CA VAL A 748 6.87 32.00 14.99
C VAL A 748 7.61 33.07 14.19
N VAL A 749 7.56 32.97 12.85
CA VAL A 749 7.86 34.08 11.91
C VAL A 749 7.09 35.32 12.32
N PHE A 750 7.72 36.51 12.29
CA PHE A 750 7.15 37.83 11.94
C PHE A 750 8.32 38.87 12.01
N ILE A 751 8.41 40.04 11.37
CA ILE A 751 7.53 41.17 10.98
C ILE A 751 8.18 41.78 9.70
N THR A 752 7.53 41.93 8.53
CA THR A 752 6.64 43.04 8.05
C THR A 752 7.25 44.48 8.15
N ALA A 753 6.89 45.53 7.40
CA ALA A 753 6.15 45.77 6.14
C ALA A 753 6.40 47.25 5.69
N LEU A 754 5.51 47.83 4.86
CA LEU A 754 5.27 49.29 4.67
C LEU A 754 6.32 50.09 3.82
N VAL A 755 6.03 51.14 3.01
CA VAL A 755 4.83 51.94 2.65
C VAL A 755 4.84 52.32 1.13
N ILE A 756 3.69 52.14 0.46
CA ILE A 756 2.93 53.03 -0.49
C ILE A 756 3.61 54.29 -1.12
N PHE A 757 3.43 54.54 -2.44
CA PHE A 757 2.75 55.74 -3.07
C PHE A 757 3.05 55.95 -4.58
N THR A 758 2.06 55.61 -5.43
CA THR A 758 1.56 56.25 -6.67
C THR A 758 2.45 57.16 -7.58
N ASN A 759 2.35 57.00 -8.92
CA ASN A 759 1.60 57.88 -9.86
C ASN A 759 2.13 57.95 -11.33
N PHE A 760 1.25 57.55 -12.27
CA PHE A 760 0.88 58.22 -13.55
C PHE A 760 1.85 58.54 -14.71
N TYR A 761 1.21 58.67 -15.89
CA TYR A 761 1.65 59.07 -17.25
C TYR A 761 2.41 58.03 -18.11
N SER A 762 2.15 57.85 -19.42
CA SER A 762 0.94 58.14 -20.25
C SER A 762 1.13 57.69 -21.72
N ILE A 763 0.03 57.38 -22.42
CA ILE A 763 -0.29 57.73 -23.85
C ILE A 763 0.81 57.43 -24.91
N SER A 764 0.63 56.53 -25.89
CA SER A 764 -0.03 56.74 -27.22
C SER A 764 0.42 55.63 -28.21
N ASN A 765 -0.17 55.33 -29.38
CA ASN A 765 -1.48 55.64 -30.01
C ASN A 765 -1.67 54.78 -31.30
N LEU A 766 -2.93 54.55 -31.70
CA LEU A 766 -3.46 54.41 -33.09
C LEU A 766 -2.92 53.30 -34.05
N LYS A 767 -3.67 52.76 -35.03
CA LYS A 767 -5.12 52.54 -35.30
C LYS A 767 -5.27 51.65 -36.59
N PRO A 768 -6.49 51.25 -37.05
CA PRO A 768 -6.70 50.10 -37.95
C PRO A 768 -7.19 50.46 -39.38
N ARG A 769 -7.52 49.42 -40.19
CA ARG A 769 -8.57 49.37 -41.26
C ARG A 769 -8.88 47.87 -41.56
N LEU A 770 -10.14 47.39 -41.65
CA LEU A 770 -11.15 47.51 -42.74
C LEU A 770 -10.65 46.88 -44.06
N SER A 771 -11.40 46.06 -44.84
CA SER A 771 -12.79 45.57 -44.80
C SER A 771 -12.88 44.18 -45.52
N SER A 772 -13.97 43.56 -46.01
CA SER A 772 -15.38 43.94 -46.24
C SER A 772 -16.34 42.74 -46.47
N ARG A 773 -17.55 42.82 -45.91
CA ARG A 773 -18.89 42.43 -46.44
C ARG A 773 -19.07 41.40 -47.59
N LEU A 774 -19.94 40.42 -47.30
CA LEU A 774 -21.11 39.92 -48.08
C LEU A 774 -20.94 39.54 -49.57
N GLN A 775 -21.10 38.24 -49.87
CA GLN A 775 -22.13 37.67 -50.79
C GLN A 775 -22.03 36.14 -50.82
N GLY A 776 -23.12 35.44 -51.17
CA GLY A 776 -23.14 33.97 -51.34
C GLY A 776 -24.26 33.24 -50.60
N LEU A 777 -25.51 33.46 -51.02
CA LEU A 777 -26.53 32.41 -50.91
C LEU A 777 -26.33 31.50 -52.11
N GLU A 778 -25.91 30.25 -51.89
CA GLU A 778 -25.93 29.22 -52.92
C GLU A 778 -26.31 27.90 -52.26
N GLU A 779 -27.33 27.25 -52.80
CA GLU A 779 -27.79 25.93 -52.38
C GLU A 779 -26.70 24.90 -52.73
N GLN A 780 -26.15 24.21 -51.74
CA GLN A 780 -25.36 23.00 -51.99
C GLN A 780 -25.95 21.84 -51.20
N ASN A 781 -26.43 20.85 -51.97
CA ASN A 781 -26.99 19.57 -51.55
C ASN A 781 -26.40 19.03 -50.26
N GLU A 782 -27.27 18.61 -49.34
CA GLU A 782 -26.92 17.76 -48.21
C GLU A 782 -26.38 16.40 -48.73
N ARG A 783 -25.08 16.32 -48.96
CA ARG A 783 -24.38 15.03 -48.90
C ARG A 783 -24.38 14.60 -47.43
N THR A 784 -24.99 13.45 -47.17
CA THR A 784 -25.04 12.84 -45.85
C THR A 784 -23.63 12.50 -45.36
N ASP A 785 -23.19 13.11 -44.25
CA ASP A 785 -21.93 12.79 -43.55
C ASP A 785 -22.00 11.35 -42.98
N THR A 786 -21.77 10.32 -43.78
CA THR A 786 -21.95 8.91 -43.38
C THR A 786 -20.68 8.09 -43.51
N CYS A 787 -19.73 8.30 -42.61
CA CYS A 787 -18.57 7.41 -42.44
C CYS A 787 -18.91 6.34 -41.38
N THR A 788 -19.33 5.15 -41.80
CA THR A 788 -19.66 4.05 -40.87
C THR A 788 -18.40 3.48 -40.18
N PRO A 789 -18.54 2.75 -39.06
CA PRO A 789 -17.38 2.19 -38.36
C PRO A 789 -16.61 1.19 -39.23
N GLN A 790 -17.32 0.42 -40.06
CA GLN A 790 -16.77 -0.56 -40.99
C GLN A 790 -16.01 0.12 -42.15
N GLU A 791 -16.52 1.22 -42.72
CA GLU A 791 -15.81 2.02 -43.73
C GLU A 791 -14.58 2.73 -43.14
N TYR A 792 -14.66 3.20 -41.88
CA TYR A 792 -13.49 3.70 -41.18
C TYR A 792 -12.42 2.61 -41.00
N ALA A 793 -12.83 1.41 -40.59
CA ALA A 793 -11.94 0.28 -40.32
C ALA A 793 -11.36 -0.38 -41.58
N SER A 794 -12.01 -0.26 -42.75
CA SER A 794 -11.56 -0.85 -44.02
C SER A 794 -10.37 -0.11 -44.68
N GLY A 795 -9.99 1.05 -44.14
CA GLY A 795 -8.88 1.89 -44.61
C GLY A 795 -7.47 1.27 -44.53
N SER A 796 -6.46 2.13 -44.66
CA SER A 796 -5.03 1.75 -44.67
C SER A 796 -4.11 2.81 -44.04
N TRP A 797 -2.91 2.38 -43.63
CA TRP A 797 -1.87 3.28 -43.13
C TRP A 797 -1.03 3.84 -44.28
N VAL A 798 -1.03 5.16 -44.43
CA VAL A 798 -0.20 5.88 -45.42
C VAL A 798 0.94 6.60 -44.71
N HIS A 799 2.15 6.52 -45.27
CA HIS A 799 3.33 7.20 -44.72
C HIS A 799 3.18 8.72 -44.88
N HIS A 800 3.20 9.43 -43.75
CA HIS A 800 2.93 10.86 -43.64
C HIS A 800 3.78 11.46 -42.51
N PRO A 801 5.07 11.76 -42.75
CA PRO A 801 5.97 12.27 -41.72
C PRO A 801 5.57 13.68 -41.25
N ARG A 802 5.60 13.90 -39.95
CA ARG A 802 5.25 15.19 -39.31
C ARG A 802 6.47 16.08 -39.02
N THR A 803 7.67 15.57 -39.30
CA THR A 803 8.96 16.20 -38.95
C THR A 803 10.01 15.87 -40.00
N ASN A 804 10.98 16.77 -40.19
CA ASN A 804 12.17 16.55 -41.01
C ASN A 804 13.37 15.99 -40.22
N SER A 805 13.23 15.79 -38.89
CA SER A 805 14.26 15.10 -38.10
C SER A 805 14.30 13.61 -38.43
N SER A 806 15.49 13.03 -38.52
CA SER A 806 15.71 11.62 -38.89
C SER A 806 15.99 10.67 -37.71
N MET A 807 16.20 11.20 -36.51
CA MET A 807 16.52 10.42 -35.31
C MET A 807 16.03 11.11 -34.04
N MET A 808 15.70 10.32 -33.03
CA MET A 808 15.41 10.76 -31.67
C MET A 808 16.71 10.99 -30.89
N THR A 809 16.76 12.05 -30.09
CA THR A 809 17.95 12.43 -29.28
C THR A 809 17.63 12.67 -27.81
N SER A 810 16.34 12.84 -27.47
CA SER A 810 15.84 13.02 -26.12
C SER A 810 14.41 12.49 -26.01
N PRO A 811 13.92 12.15 -24.80
CA PRO A 811 12.54 11.71 -24.59
C PRO A 811 11.48 12.70 -25.15
N ASP A 812 11.74 14.00 -25.05
CA ASP A 812 10.82 15.06 -25.46
C ASP A 812 10.65 15.15 -27.00
N ASP A 813 11.59 14.61 -27.79
CA ASP A 813 11.46 14.55 -29.25
C ASP A 813 10.20 13.79 -29.69
N ALA A 814 9.75 12.79 -28.91
CA ALA A 814 8.54 12.01 -29.19
C ALA A 814 7.26 12.86 -29.25
N LEU A 815 7.16 13.94 -28.47
CA LEU A 815 6.05 14.90 -28.54
C LEU A 815 6.07 15.64 -29.88
N ARG A 816 7.23 16.20 -30.23
CA ARG A 816 7.44 16.92 -31.49
C ARG A 816 7.18 16.03 -32.71
N PHE A 817 7.59 14.77 -32.66
CA PHE A 817 7.40 13.81 -33.74
C PHE A 817 5.93 13.37 -33.87
N SER A 818 5.19 13.32 -32.76
CA SER A 818 3.73 13.20 -32.76
C SER A 818 2.99 14.44 -33.27
N GLY A 819 3.64 15.61 -33.25
CA GLY A 819 2.97 16.90 -33.45
C GLY A 819 2.20 17.40 -32.22
N PHE A 820 2.50 16.88 -31.03
CA PHE A 820 1.96 17.38 -29.76
C PHE A 820 2.86 18.45 -29.16
N GLU A 821 2.28 19.44 -28.48
CA GLU A 821 3.05 20.39 -27.67
C GLU A 821 3.49 19.72 -26.35
N LYS A 822 2.53 19.16 -25.60
CA LYS A 822 2.69 18.34 -24.37
C LYS A 822 1.47 17.45 -24.17
N CYS A 823 1.46 16.68 -23.09
CA CYS A 823 0.28 16.00 -22.56
C CYS A 823 -0.09 16.56 -21.18
N ALA A 824 -1.39 16.62 -20.87
CA ALA A 824 -1.87 17.09 -19.58
C ALA A 824 -1.78 16.02 -18.48
N SER A 825 -1.96 14.73 -18.80
CA SER A 825 -1.77 13.64 -17.85
C SER A 825 -0.29 13.44 -17.55
N SER A 826 0.03 13.22 -16.27
CA SER A 826 1.41 12.95 -15.83
C SER A 826 1.65 11.49 -15.41
N ARG A 827 0.66 10.61 -15.60
CA ARG A 827 0.80 9.15 -15.44
C ARG A 827 1.81 8.63 -16.45
N GLU A 828 2.85 7.92 -15.98
CA GLU A 828 3.76 7.10 -16.79
C GLU A 828 4.20 7.78 -18.13
N TYR A 829 4.47 9.09 -18.05
CA TYR A 829 4.45 10.04 -19.17
C TYR A 829 5.27 9.60 -20.38
N TYR A 830 6.55 9.28 -20.16
CA TYR A 830 7.44 8.85 -21.24
C TYR A 830 7.19 7.40 -21.67
N TRP A 831 6.58 6.55 -20.85
CA TRP A 831 6.24 5.18 -21.24
C TRP A 831 5.05 5.14 -22.21
N HIS A 832 4.00 5.94 -21.96
CA HIS A 832 2.90 6.11 -22.93
C HIS A 832 3.37 6.73 -24.25
N LEU A 833 4.41 7.58 -24.23
CA LEU A 833 5.08 8.10 -25.43
C LEU A 833 6.12 7.13 -26.03
N ALA A 834 6.35 5.97 -25.39
CA ALA A 834 7.39 4.99 -25.71
C ALA A 834 8.82 5.56 -25.80
N ALA A 835 9.09 6.59 -25.00
CA ALA A 835 10.29 7.41 -24.97
C ALA A 835 11.18 7.16 -23.73
N ASP A 836 10.81 6.21 -22.89
CA ASP A 836 11.44 5.89 -21.60
C ASP A 836 12.67 4.97 -21.69
N LYS A 837 12.92 4.34 -22.85
CA LYS A 837 14.09 3.48 -23.11
C LYS A 837 14.88 3.94 -24.34
N GLU A 838 16.12 4.38 -24.12
CA GLU A 838 17.01 4.91 -25.16
C GLU A 838 17.35 3.85 -26.21
N GLU A 839 17.46 2.58 -25.81
CA GLU A 839 17.75 1.46 -26.72
C GLU A 839 16.65 1.16 -27.75
N GLN A 840 15.47 1.79 -27.64
CA GLN A 840 14.37 1.66 -28.62
C GLN A 840 14.09 2.96 -29.41
N TYR A 841 14.99 3.94 -29.33
CA TYR A 841 14.88 5.21 -30.06
C TYR A 841 15.03 5.07 -31.58
N ASP A 842 15.53 3.94 -32.06
CA ASP A 842 15.66 3.58 -33.48
C ASP A 842 14.32 3.48 -34.22
N ARG A 843 13.20 3.34 -33.49
CA ARG A 843 11.84 3.32 -34.03
C ARG A 843 11.30 4.70 -34.41
N PHE A 844 11.97 5.78 -33.98
CA PHE A 844 11.49 7.16 -34.12
C PHE A 844 12.27 7.94 -35.21
N PRO A 845 11.60 8.85 -35.95
CA PRO A 845 10.17 9.16 -35.94
C PRO A 845 9.32 8.19 -36.77
N ALA A 846 9.89 7.09 -37.29
CA ALA A 846 9.25 6.23 -38.28
C ALA A 846 7.88 5.69 -37.82
N ALA A 847 7.75 5.24 -36.58
CA ALA A 847 6.49 4.76 -36.02
C ALA A 847 5.40 5.85 -35.85
N GLN A 848 5.77 7.14 -35.77
CA GLN A 848 4.83 8.27 -35.71
C GLN A 848 4.58 8.91 -37.09
N SER A 849 5.30 8.47 -38.12
CA SER A 849 5.24 9.01 -39.49
C SER A 849 4.16 8.32 -40.34
N TRP A 850 3.05 7.93 -39.73
CA TRP A 850 1.93 7.28 -40.40
C TRP A 850 0.60 7.97 -40.08
N LYS A 851 -0.30 7.99 -41.06
CA LYS A 851 -1.67 8.50 -40.94
C LYS A 851 -2.64 7.43 -41.44
N TRP A 852 -3.70 7.19 -40.68
CA TRP A 852 -4.80 6.34 -41.15
C TRP A 852 -5.58 7.10 -42.22
N VAL A 853 -5.79 6.45 -43.36
CA VAL A 853 -6.70 6.90 -44.41
C VAL A 853 -7.86 5.92 -44.40
N PRO A 854 -9.07 6.35 -43.98
CA PRO A 854 -10.29 5.54 -44.03
C PRO A 854 -10.60 4.96 -45.42
N GLY A 855 -11.52 3.99 -45.47
CA GLY A 855 -12.05 3.47 -46.73
C GLY A 855 -12.96 4.45 -47.46
N GLU A 856 -13.45 4.02 -48.62
CA GLU A 856 -14.47 4.74 -49.40
C GLU A 856 -15.74 4.98 -48.56
N GLY A 857 -16.43 6.11 -48.78
CA GLY A 857 -17.58 6.56 -47.98
C GLY A 857 -17.23 7.58 -46.87
N CYS A 858 -15.97 7.63 -46.44
CA CYS A 858 -15.54 8.49 -45.32
C CYS A 858 -15.08 9.91 -45.67
N ASP A 859 -15.47 10.45 -46.83
CA ASP A 859 -15.09 11.81 -47.29
C ASP A 859 -15.51 12.94 -46.31
N GLY A 860 -16.60 12.72 -45.55
CA GLY A 860 -17.09 13.64 -44.51
C GLY A 860 -16.34 13.57 -43.17
N LEU A 861 -15.38 12.66 -43.00
CA LEU A 861 -14.63 12.51 -41.75
C LEU A 861 -13.63 13.66 -41.56
N LYS A 862 -14.04 14.66 -40.77
CA LYS A 862 -13.17 15.80 -40.42
C LYS A 862 -11.90 15.37 -39.68
N PRO A 863 -10.78 16.11 -39.83
CA PRO A 863 -9.61 15.99 -38.96
C PRO A 863 -9.96 16.17 -37.48
N LEU A 864 -9.17 15.56 -36.60
CA LEU A 864 -9.31 15.73 -35.16
C LEU A 864 -8.69 17.06 -34.71
N GLU A 865 -9.53 18.07 -34.52
CA GLU A 865 -9.14 19.38 -34.00
C GLU A 865 -9.51 19.52 -32.52
N ALA A 866 -8.56 19.95 -31.69
CA ALA A 866 -8.75 20.06 -30.24
C ALA A 866 -9.90 21.01 -29.86
N GLY A 867 -10.06 22.11 -30.61
CA GLY A 867 -11.10 23.10 -30.35
C GLY A 867 -12.52 22.56 -30.53
N ASP A 868 -12.75 21.78 -31.59
CA ASP A 868 -14.06 21.19 -31.90
C ASP A 868 -14.44 20.10 -30.87
N LEU A 869 -13.47 19.28 -30.44
CA LEU A 869 -13.68 18.29 -29.39
C LEU A 869 -13.92 18.93 -28.02
N ILE A 870 -13.15 19.97 -27.63
CA ILE A 870 -13.44 20.73 -26.40
C ILE A 870 -14.84 21.33 -26.43
N LYS A 871 -15.25 21.88 -27.59
CA LYS A 871 -16.59 22.43 -27.76
C LYS A 871 -17.67 21.37 -27.57
N GLN A 872 -17.53 20.18 -28.16
CA GLN A 872 -18.47 19.09 -27.91
C GLN A 872 -18.52 18.68 -26.43
N LEU A 873 -17.37 18.47 -25.79
CA LEU A 873 -17.28 18.01 -24.39
C LEU A 873 -17.88 19.01 -23.39
N VAL A 874 -17.81 20.31 -23.70
CA VAL A 874 -18.40 21.38 -22.88
C VAL A 874 -19.88 21.59 -23.19
N GLU A 875 -20.23 21.85 -24.47
CA GLU A 875 -21.58 22.28 -24.88
C GLU A 875 -22.58 21.11 -24.94
N HIS A 876 -22.13 19.90 -25.29
CA HIS A 876 -22.99 18.72 -25.49
C HIS A 876 -22.66 17.54 -24.58
N GLY A 877 -21.77 17.75 -23.60
CA GLY A 877 -21.46 16.83 -22.52
C GLY A 877 -20.20 15.98 -22.73
N GLY A 878 -19.53 15.72 -21.59
CA GLY A 878 -18.24 15.05 -21.51
C GLY A 878 -18.29 13.53 -21.71
N TRP A 879 -17.12 12.89 -21.61
CA TRP A 879 -16.95 11.45 -21.78
C TRP A 879 -16.50 10.74 -20.49
N LEU A 880 -17.14 9.62 -20.15
CA LEU A 880 -16.67 8.70 -19.10
C LEU A 880 -16.08 7.45 -19.75
N LEU A 881 -14.77 7.27 -19.68
CA LEU A 881 -14.04 6.12 -20.20
C LEU A 881 -13.97 5.02 -19.13
N VAL A 882 -14.43 3.82 -19.47
CA VAL A 882 -14.47 2.65 -18.59
C VAL A 882 -13.78 1.47 -19.27
N GLY A 883 -12.82 0.84 -18.59
CA GLY A 883 -12.12 -0.34 -19.09
C GLY A 883 -10.78 -0.56 -18.40
N ASP A 884 -9.91 -1.36 -19.00
CA ASP A 884 -8.57 -1.66 -18.49
C ASP A 884 -7.50 -0.62 -18.88
N SER A 885 -6.22 -1.00 -18.78
CA SER A 885 -5.08 -0.13 -19.11
C SER A 885 -4.95 0.23 -20.60
N VAL A 886 -5.60 -0.46 -21.53
CA VAL A 886 -5.71 0.01 -22.93
C VAL A 886 -6.67 1.20 -23.03
N THR A 887 -7.63 1.30 -22.12
CA THR A 887 -8.50 2.48 -21.97
C THR A 887 -7.80 3.61 -21.19
N GLU A 888 -6.94 3.30 -20.21
CA GLU A 888 -6.00 4.27 -19.60
C GLU A 888 -5.09 4.91 -20.69
N ASN A 889 -4.58 4.08 -21.61
CA ASN A 889 -3.73 4.51 -22.71
C ASN A 889 -4.46 5.47 -23.68
N HIS A 890 -5.75 5.25 -23.94
CA HIS A 890 -6.60 6.16 -24.73
C HIS A 890 -6.85 7.48 -23.98
N PHE A 891 -7.10 7.45 -22.67
CA PHE A 891 -7.20 8.65 -21.83
C PHE A 891 -5.91 9.49 -21.83
N PHE A 892 -4.74 8.85 -21.79
CA PHE A 892 -3.46 9.56 -21.89
C PHE A 892 -3.33 10.29 -23.24
N SER A 893 -3.66 9.63 -24.36
CA SER A 893 -3.66 10.24 -25.71
C SER A 893 -4.61 11.44 -25.80
N LEU A 894 -5.83 11.34 -25.27
CA LEU A 894 -6.76 12.46 -25.14
C LEU A 894 -6.13 13.66 -24.41
N SER A 895 -5.34 13.40 -23.36
CA SER A 895 -4.63 14.45 -22.62
C SER A 895 -3.54 15.15 -23.43
N CYS A 896 -3.00 14.52 -24.48
CA CYS A 896 -2.06 15.12 -25.44
C CYS A 896 -2.80 15.91 -26.53
N VAL A 897 -3.84 15.33 -27.12
CA VAL A 897 -4.67 15.96 -28.16
C VAL A 897 -5.31 17.26 -27.65
N LEU A 898 -5.76 17.28 -26.39
CA LEU A 898 -6.50 18.40 -25.81
C LEU A 898 -5.61 19.45 -25.11
N TYR A 899 -4.30 19.24 -25.00
CA TYR A 899 -3.38 20.23 -24.43
C TYR A 899 -3.19 21.41 -25.43
N PRO A 900 -3.11 22.69 -24.98
CA PRO A 900 -3.10 23.21 -23.61
C PRO A 900 -4.48 23.53 -23.03
N HIS A 901 -5.56 23.12 -23.70
CA HIS A 901 -6.93 23.48 -23.32
C HIS A 901 -7.45 22.72 -22.09
N VAL A 902 -6.76 21.67 -21.64
CA VAL A 902 -7.12 20.89 -20.45
C VAL A 902 -5.99 20.78 -19.43
N ILE A 903 -6.39 20.53 -18.18
CA ILE A 903 -5.51 20.12 -17.08
C ILE A 903 -5.96 18.74 -16.59
N ALA A 904 -5.01 17.87 -16.21
CA ALA A 904 -5.32 16.54 -15.71
C ALA A 904 -5.19 16.44 -14.18
N THR A 905 -5.94 15.51 -13.60
CA THR A 905 -5.75 15.05 -12.21
C THR A 905 -5.87 13.52 -12.13
N PRO A 906 -5.22 12.85 -11.18
CA PRO A 906 -4.23 13.41 -10.26
C PRO A 906 -2.91 13.71 -10.97
N ASP A 907 -2.10 14.59 -10.38
CA ASP A 907 -0.71 14.75 -10.82
C ASP A 907 0.18 13.70 -10.15
N TYR A 908 0.45 12.62 -10.89
CA TYR A 908 1.29 11.51 -10.47
C TYR A 908 2.75 11.90 -10.23
N THR A 909 3.23 13.04 -10.73
CA THR A 909 4.59 13.55 -10.43
C THR A 909 4.67 14.23 -9.07
N LEU A 910 3.55 14.77 -8.57
CA LEU A 910 3.45 15.38 -7.24
C LEU A 910 3.05 14.38 -6.16
N ASN A 911 2.27 13.35 -6.50
CA ASN A 911 1.85 12.30 -5.58
C ASN A 911 1.76 10.92 -6.26
N SER A 912 2.80 10.09 -6.09
CA SER A 912 2.86 8.75 -6.66
C SER A 912 2.09 7.67 -5.87
N ASN A 913 1.25 8.05 -4.89
CA ASN A 913 0.52 7.11 -4.03
C ASN A 913 -0.90 6.79 -4.53
N PHE A 914 -1.34 7.38 -5.64
CA PHE A 914 -2.58 6.98 -6.31
C PHE A 914 -2.35 5.65 -7.04
N ASP A 915 -3.17 4.65 -6.74
CA ASP A 915 -3.20 3.40 -7.47
C ASP A 915 -3.72 3.59 -8.91
N ARG A 916 -3.82 2.50 -9.68
CA ARG A 916 -4.26 2.54 -11.08
C ARG A 916 -5.79 2.57 -11.27
N ALA A 917 -6.58 2.42 -10.20
CA ALA A 917 -8.04 2.52 -10.25
C ALA A 917 -8.59 3.87 -9.76
N TRP A 918 -7.75 4.69 -9.13
CA TRP A 918 -8.08 6.07 -8.82
C TRP A 918 -8.54 6.85 -10.07
N PRO A 919 -9.62 7.64 -9.99
CA PRO A 919 -10.15 8.37 -11.14
C PRO A 919 -9.11 9.32 -11.74
N GLN A 920 -8.99 9.26 -13.07
CA GLN A 920 -8.20 10.23 -13.81
C GLN A 920 -9.17 11.17 -14.54
N ASN A 921 -9.01 12.48 -14.39
CA ASN A 921 -9.93 13.49 -14.94
C ASN A 921 -9.17 14.50 -15.81
N LEU A 922 -9.78 14.94 -16.91
CA LEU A 922 -9.40 16.13 -17.66
C LEU A 922 -10.45 17.23 -17.42
N TYR A 923 -10.02 18.38 -16.90
CA TYR A 923 -10.84 19.58 -16.70
C TYR A 923 -10.50 20.63 -17.75
N LEU A 924 -11.44 21.52 -18.07
CA LEU A 924 -11.17 22.68 -18.91
C LEU A 924 -10.15 23.59 -18.20
N SER A 925 -9.05 23.93 -18.88
CA SER A 925 -8.05 24.84 -18.34
C SER A 925 -8.64 26.26 -18.24
N PRO A 926 -8.60 26.93 -17.07
CA PRO A 926 -9.04 28.33 -16.94
C PRO A 926 -8.27 29.32 -17.82
N SER A 927 -7.09 28.94 -18.34
CA SER A 927 -6.32 29.75 -19.30
C SER A 927 -6.62 29.40 -20.76
N SER A 928 -7.61 28.54 -21.04
CA SER A 928 -7.95 28.14 -22.41
C SER A 928 -8.54 29.32 -23.20
N PRO A 929 -7.96 29.70 -24.35
CA PRO A 929 -8.47 30.81 -25.16
C PRO A 929 -9.84 30.53 -25.80
N LEU A 930 -10.34 29.29 -25.70
CA LEU A 930 -11.64 28.89 -26.21
C LEU A 930 -12.81 29.34 -25.32
N ILE A 931 -12.57 29.61 -24.02
CA ILE A 931 -13.62 29.95 -23.04
C ILE A 931 -14.62 31.02 -23.54
N PRO A 932 -14.21 32.14 -24.18
CA PRO A 932 -15.15 33.15 -24.68
C PRO A 932 -16.05 32.70 -25.85
N SER A 933 -15.75 31.56 -26.46
CA SER A 933 -16.49 30.98 -27.60
C SER A 933 -17.35 29.77 -27.24
N LEU A 934 -17.24 29.29 -26.00
CA LEU A 934 -17.94 28.11 -25.47
C LEU A 934 -19.25 28.52 -24.77
N LYS A 935 -20.31 27.74 -24.98
CA LYS A 935 -21.56 27.82 -24.22
C LYS A 935 -21.52 26.88 -23.02
N PHE A 936 -21.66 27.43 -21.82
CA PHE A 936 -21.68 26.65 -20.59
C PHE A 936 -23.13 26.41 -20.14
N SER A 937 -23.48 25.15 -19.87
CA SER A 937 -24.73 24.79 -19.21
C SER A 937 -24.79 25.37 -17.80
N GLU A 938 -26.00 25.69 -17.31
CA GLU A 938 -26.19 26.19 -15.95
C GLU A 938 -25.60 25.22 -14.90
N GLY A 939 -24.76 25.75 -14.00
CA GLY A 939 -24.05 24.95 -13.00
C GLY A 939 -22.72 24.34 -13.46
N PHE A 940 -22.29 24.51 -14.72
CA PHE A 940 -20.96 24.08 -15.16
C PHE A 940 -19.85 24.91 -14.49
N GLN A 941 -18.83 24.24 -13.93
CA GLN A 941 -17.71 24.88 -13.25
C GLN A 941 -16.38 24.44 -13.86
N ILE A 942 -15.69 25.38 -14.52
CA ILE A 942 -14.44 25.15 -15.28
C ILE A 942 -13.40 24.33 -14.50
N SER A 943 -13.22 24.63 -13.21
CA SER A 943 -12.20 24.01 -12.36
C SER A 943 -12.59 22.68 -11.70
N THR A 944 -13.86 22.27 -11.77
CA THR A 944 -14.35 21.08 -11.02
C THR A 944 -15.27 20.15 -11.81
N THR A 945 -15.80 20.58 -12.96
CA THR A 945 -16.64 19.76 -13.84
C THR A 945 -15.75 19.03 -14.85
N PRO A 946 -15.61 17.69 -14.77
CA PRO A 946 -14.75 16.94 -15.68
C PRO A 946 -15.32 16.94 -17.11
N LEU A 947 -14.44 17.14 -18.09
CA LEU A 947 -14.72 16.95 -19.51
C LEU A 947 -14.56 15.49 -19.90
N VAL A 948 -13.52 14.84 -19.37
CA VAL A 948 -13.22 13.42 -19.60
C VAL A 948 -12.81 12.81 -18.27
N THR A 949 -13.36 11.66 -17.92
CA THR A 949 -12.89 10.86 -16.77
C THR A 949 -12.57 9.45 -17.23
N PHE A 950 -11.50 8.85 -16.72
CA PHE A 950 -11.18 7.44 -16.87
C PHE A 950 -11.36 6.70 -15.53
N ARG A 951 -12.00 5.53 -15.60
CA ARG A 951 -12.16 4.55 -14.53
C ARG A 951 -11.62 3.20 -14.95
N ARG A 952 -10.67 2.67 -14.17
CA ARG A 952 -10.13 1.33 -14.41
C ARG A 952 -11.08 0.26 -13.86
N ILE A 953 -11.73 -0.46 -14.77
CA ILE A 953 -12.65 -1.56 -14.49
C ILE A 953 -12.41 -2.62 -15.57
N ASP A 954 -11.53 -3.57 -15.26
CA ASP A 954 -10.92 -4.46 -16.25
C ASP A 954 -11.95 -5.44 -16.87
N ILE A 955 -12.98 -5.82 -16.10
CA ILE A 955 -14.03 -6.79 -16.47
C ILE A 955 -15.47 -6.24 -16.31
N LEU A 956 -15.64 -4.92 -16.26
CA LEU A 956 -16.92 -4.17 -16.15
C LEU A 956 -17.83 -4.43 -14.93
N PHE A 957 -17.48 -5.37 -14.06
CA PHE A 957 -18.28 -5.78 -12.90
C PHE A 957 -17.42 -5.97 -11.65
N SER A 958 -18.06 -6.10 -10.49
CA SER A 958 -17.49 -6.73 -9.30
C SER A 958 -17.29 -8.25 -9.49
N LYS A 959 -16.39 -8.88 -8.73
CA LYS A 959 -16.25 -10.36 -8.75
C LYS A 959 -17.55 -11.03 -8.31
N GLU A 960 -18.23 -10.43 -7.34
CA GLU A 960 -19.48 -10.89 -6.75
C GLU A 960 -20.65 -10.90 -7.76
N GLU A 961 -20.78 -9.85 -8.57
CA GLU A 961 -21.78 -9.81 -9.65
C GLU A 961 -21.53 -10.88 -10.71
N LEU A 962 -20.27 -11.11 -11.11
CA LEU A 962 -19.95 -12.13 -12.11
C LEU A 962 -20.16 -13.55 -11.60
N VAL A 963 -19.86 -13.83 -10.32
CA VAL A 963 -20.25 -15.11 -9.69
C VAL A 963 -21.77 -15.26 -9.66
N SER A 964 -22.52 -14.19 -9.37
CA SER A 964 -24.00 -14.25 -9.41
C SER A 964 -24.55 -14.49 -10.82
N ILE A 965 -23.94 -13.90 -11.85
CA ILE A 965 -24.32 -14.11 -13.25
C ILE A 965 -24.02 -15.55 -13.66
N HIS A 966 -22.81 -16.05 -13.40
CA HIS A 966 -22.40 -17.43 -13.70
C HIS A 966 -23.36 -18.47 -13.08
N ARG A 967 -23.72 -18.33 -11.80
CA ARG A 967 -24.72 -19.19 -11.12
C ARG A 967 -26.10 -19.13 -11.77
N SER A 968 -26.52 -17.97 -12.28
CA SER A 968 -27.82 -17.82 -12.94
C SER A 968 -27.89 -18.53 -14.30
N MET A 969 -26.74 -18.71 -14.96
CA MET A 969 -26.60 -19.43 -16.22
C MET A 969 -26.53 -20.96 -16.02
N GLN A 970 -26.34 -21.43 -14.79
CA GLN A 970 -26.18 -22.85 -14.46
C GLN A 970 -27.52 -23.53 -14.08
N PRO A 971 -27.73 -24.80 -14.47
CA PRO A 971 -28.81 -25.64 -13.95
C PRO A 971 -28.78 -25.74 -12.42
N GLU A 972 -29.92 -25.95 -11.76
CA GLU A 972 -30.01 -26.00 -10.29
C GLU A 972 -29.07 -27.03 -9.64
N GLU A 973 -28.84 -28.15 -10.32
CA GLU A 973 -28.01 -29.27 -9.86
C GLU A 973 -26.50 -28.94 -9.85
N GLU A 974 -26.04 -27.99 -10.67
CA GLU A 974 -24.61 -27.62 -10.79
C GLU A 974 -24.20 -26.43 -9.89
N ARG A 975 -25.17 -25.71 -9.30
CA ARG A 975 -24.93 -24.46 -8.53
C ARG A 975 -24.14 -24.62 -7.22
N LEU A 976 -23.85 -25.84 -6.78
CA LEU A 976 -23.25 -26.13 -5.47
C LEU A 976 -21.72 -25.97 -5.41
N ASN A 977 -21.02 -25.99 -6.57
CA ASN A 977 -19.55 -25.99 -6.64
C ASN A 977 -18.92 -24.60 -6.88
N ASP A 978 -19.73 -23.56 -6.97
CA ASP A 978 -19.38 -22.33 -7.69
C ASP A 978 -18.72 -21.23 -6.81
N ALA A 979 -17.71 -21.62 -6.02
CA ALA A 979 -16.97 -20.75 -5.11
C ALA A 979 -15.58 -20.32 -5.64
N ARG A 980 -15.17 -20.80 -6.82
CA ARG A 980 -13.80 -20.62 -7.37
C ARG A 980 -13.76 -20.08 -8.82
N LEU A 981 -14.80 -19.38 -9.30
CA LEU A 981 -14.85 -18.86 -10.68
C LEU A 981 -13.57 -18.10 -11.11
N PHE A 982 -13.03 -17.31 -10.18
CA PHE A 982 -11.78 -16.56 -10.37
C PHE A 982 -10.57 -17.30 -9.80
N SER A 983 -9.41 -17.11 -10.43
CA SER A 983 -8.11 -17.39 -9.84
C SER A 983 -7.57 -16.21 -9.02
N GLU A 984 -6.35 -16.38 -8.50
CA GLU A 984 -5.57 -15.35 -7.79
C GLU A 984 -5.00 -14.25 -8.71
N GLU A 985 -5.32 -14.26 -10.01
CA GLU A 985 -4.88 -13.20 -10.93
C GLU A 985 -5.48 -11.83 -10.52
N ALA A 986 -4.60 -10.83 -10.42
CA ALA A 986 -4.98 -9.50 -9.97
C ALA A 986 -5.76 -8.75 -11.07
N VAL A 987 -6.97 -8.32 -10.73
CA VAL A 987 -7.91 -7.66 -11.65
C VAL A 987 -8.60 -6.50 -10.93
N TRP A 988 -8.79 -5.37 -11.63
CA TRP A 988 -9.50 -4.21 -11.08
C TRP A 988 -10.99 -4.29 -11.39
N THR A 989 -11.80 -4.35 -10.33
CA THR A 989 -13.25 -4.57 -10.39
C THR A 989 -13.99 -3.49 -9.64
N LEU A 990 -15.16 -3.09 -10.13
CA LEU A 990 -16.03 -2.12 -9.49
C LEU A 990 -17.49 -2.49 -9.78
N PRO A 991 -18.43 -2.38 -8.82
CA PRO A 991 -19.83 -2.69 -9.07
C PRO A 991 -20.44 -1.83 -10.18
N LEU A 992 -21.34 -2.41 -10.98
CA LEU A 992 -22.00 -1.70 -12.09
C LEU A 992 -22.69 -0.42 -11.62
N ASP A 993 -23.44 -0.49 -10.53
CA ASP A 993 -24.21 0.63 -9.98
C ASP A 993 -23.31 1.80 -9.54
N GLU A 994 -22.04 1.55 -9.19
CA GLU A 994 -21.12 2.60 -8.72
C GLU A 994 -20.68 3.52 -9.88
N TYR A 995 -20.16 2.97 -10.98
CA TYR A 995 -19.76 3.80 -12.13
C TYR A 995 -20.96 4.31 -12.94
N MET A 996 -22.11 3.62 -12.91
CA MET A 996 -23.35 4.18 -13.45
C MET A 996 -23.84 5.37 -12.61
N SER A 997 -23.71 5.32 -11.28
CA SER A 997 -23.97 6.49 -10.41
C SER A 997 -23.09 7.68 -10.81
N GLU A 998 -21.79 7.44 -11.09
CA GLU A 998 -20.88 8.47 -11.61
C GLU A 998 -21.29 9.03 -12.97
N PHE A 999 -21.67 8.18 -13.91
CA PHE A 999 -22.12 8.60 -15.24
C PHE A 999 -23.36 9.51 -15.19
N PHE A 1000 -24.24 9.32 -14.20
CA PHE A 1000 -25.45 10.12 -14.01
C PHE A 1000 -25.33 11.25 -12.99
N GLN A 1001 -24.14 11.55 -12.43
CA GLN A 1001 -24.00 12.69 -11.54
C GLN A 1001 -24.37 14.01 -12.23
N PRO A 1002 -25.08 14.93 -11.53
CA PRO A 1002 -25.44 16.23 -12.07
C PRO A 1002 -24.26 17.21 -12.03
N LEU A 1003 -24.40 18.32 -12.76
CA LEU A 1003 -23.54 19.49 -12.60
C LEU A 1003 -23.57 20.01 -11.15
N PRO A 1004 -22.45 20.51 -10.60
CA PRO A 1004 -21.14 20.65 -11.23
C PRO A 1004 -20.28 19.36 -11.22
N LYS A 1005 -20.73 18.27 -10.59
CA LYS A 1005 -19.90 17.08 -10.32
C LYS A 1005 -19.52 16.31 -11.59
N ALA A 1006 -20.45 16.20 -12.54
CA ALA A 1006 -20.19 15.62 -13.86
C ALA A 1006 -21.06 16.30 -14.93
N ASN A 1007 -20.58 16.26 -16.17
CA ASN A 1007 -21.33 16.69 -17.37
C ASN A 1007 -21.39 15.58 -18.43
N PHE A 1008 -21.18 14.31 -18.08
CA PHE A 1008 -21.00 13.26 -19.08
C PHE A 1008 -22.27 13.05 -19.93
N ALA A 1009 -22.14 13.02 -21.25
CA ALA A 1009 -23.21 12.61 -22.16
C ALA A 1009 -22.94 11.23 -22.79
N THR A 1010 -21.67 10.82 -22.88
CA THR A 1010 -21.27 9.55 -23.49
C THR A 1010 -20.40 8.75 -22.52
N MET A 1011 -20.75 7.50 -22.26
CA MET A 1011 -19.83 6.54 -21.63
C MET A 1011 -19.14 5.74 -22.74
N ILE A 1012 -17.81 5.67 -22.72
CA ILE A 1012 -16.98 4.91 -23.68
C ILE A 1012 -16.44 3.70 -22.94
N VAL A 1013 -16.76 2.51 -23.43
CA VAL A 1013 -16.53 1.25 -22.73
C VAL A 1013 -15.66 0.34 -23.60
N SER A 1014 -14.65 -0.33 -23.03
CA SER A 1014 -13.86 -1.33 -23.72
C SER A 1014 -13.26 -2.33 -22.73
N THR A 1015 -13.50 -3.62 -22.96
CA THR A 1015 -13.03 -4.73 -22.13
C THR A 1015 -12.76 -5.94 -23.03
N GLY A 1016 -11.86 -6.83 -22.60
CA GLY A 1016 -11.54 -8.07 -23.30
C GLY A 1016 -10.18 -8.63 -22.90
N GLY A 1017 -9.19 -7.77 -22.65
CA GLY A 1017 -7.81 -8.18 -22.35
C GLY A 1017 -7.65 -9.00 -21.07
N HIS A 1018 -8.51 -8.74 -20.07
CA HIS A 1018 -8.55 -9.50 -18.82
C HIS A 1018 -9.56 -10.65 -18.81
N TRP A 1019 -10.28 -10.91 -19.92
CA TRP A 1019 -11.15 -12.07 -20.06
C TRP A 1019 -10.34 -13.27 -20.53
N THR A 1020 -9.50 -13.77 -19.61
CA THR A 1020 -8.55 -14.84 -19.86
C THR A 1020 -8.97 -16.15 -19.22
N THR A 1021 -8.52 -17.27 -19.79
CA THR A 1021 -8.65 -18.60 -19.17
C THR A 1021 -7.80 -18.75 -17.90
N ALA A 1022 -6.87 -17.84 -17.65
CA ALA A 1022 -6.08 -17.78 -16.43
C ALA A 1022 -6.84 -17.09 -15.28
N LEU A 1023 -7.52 -15.97 -15.55
CA LEU A 1023 -8.37 -15.30 -14.57
C LEU A 1023 -9.65 -16.10 -14.29
N PHE A 1024 -10.31 -16.58 -15.35
CA PHE A 1024 -11.55 -17.36 -15.28
C PHE A 1024 -11.26 -18.87 -15.35
N SER A 1025 -10.45 -19.37 -14.41
CA SER A 1025 -9.92 -20.74 -14.46
C SER A 1025 -10.95 -21.84 -14.23
N ASN A 1026 -12.12 -21.53 -13.66
CA ASN A 1026 -13.15 -22.51 -13.30
C ASN A 1026 -14.55 -22.14 -13.83
N THR A 1027 -14.64 -21.76 -15.11
CA THR A 1027 -15.93 -21.61 -15.80
C THR A 1027 -16.62 -22.97 -16.01
N SER A 1028 -17.96 -22.98 -16.09
CA SER A 1028 -18.78 -24.20 -16.27
C SER A 1028 -18.32 -25.11 -17.40
N GLN A 1029 -17.85 -24.51 -18.50
CA GLN A 1029 -17.10 -25.22 -19.54
C GLN A 1029 -15.61 -24.86 -19.40
N PRO A 1030 -14.68 -25.83 -19.46
CA PRO A 1030 -13.26 -25.53 -19.34
C PRO A 1030 -12.70 -24.83 -20.58
N GLY A 1031 -11.75 -23.92 -20.37
CA GLY A 1031 -11.05 -23.21 -21.46
C GLY A 1031 -11.87 -22.06 -22.06
N ILE A 1032 -11.44 -21.59 -23.24
CA ILE A 1032 -11.92 -20.33 -23.82
C ILE A 1032 -13.44 -20.30 -24.08
N GLU A 1033 -14.05 -21.44 -24.43
CA GLU A 1033 -15.49 -21.50 -24.69
C GLU A 1033 -16.34 -21.14 -23.45
N GLY A 1034 -15.90 -21.56 -22.25
CA GLY A 1034 -16.56 -21.17 -21.00
C GLY A 1034 -16.39 -19.70 -20.64
N VAL A 1035 -15.20 -19.14 -20.91
CA VAL A 1035 -14.94 -17.70 -20.73
C VAL A 1035 -15.78 -16.87 -21.69
N LEU A 1036 -15.93 -17.30 -22.94
CA LEU A 1036 -16.78 -16.65 -23.93
C LEU A 1036 -18.28 -16.77 -23.61
N ALA A 1037 -18.72 -17.94 -23.12
CA ALA A 1037 -20.10 -18.13 -22.67
C ALA A 1037 -20.43 -17.22 -21.49
N LEU A 1038 -19.57 -17.18 -20.46
CA LEU A 1038 -19.71 -16.27 -19.32
C LEU A 1038 -19.67 -14.79 -19.77
N PHE A 1039 -18.77 -14.43 -20.69
CA PHE A 1039 -18.71 -13.09 -21.25
C PHE A 1039 -20.03 -12.71 -21.95
N GLU A 1040 -20.61 -13.60 -22.75
CA GLU A 1040 -21.90 -13.34 -23.42
C GLU A 1040 -23.04 -13.13 -22.41
N GLY A 1041 -23.16 -13.98 -21.39
CA GLY A 1041 -24.17 -13.79 -20.32
C GLY A 1041 -23.94 -12.54 -19.47
N ALA A 1042 -22.68 -12.21 -19.18
CA ALA A 1042 -22.31 -11.01 -18.44
C ALA A 1042 -22.58 -9.73 -19.26
N MET A 1043 -22.23 -9.71 -20.54
CA MET A 1043 -22.45 -8.55 -21.40
C MET A 1043 -23.93 -8.34 -21.75
N ASP A 1044 -24.74 -9.40 -21.83
CA ASP A 1044 -26.20 -9.27 -21.96
C ASP A 1044 -26.82 -8.67 -20.69
N THR A 1045 -26.44 -9.19 -19.51
CA THR A 1045 -26.84 -8.61 -18.22
C THR A 1045 -26.42 -7.13 -18.09
N TRP A 1046 -25.21 -6.81 -18.54
CA TRP A 1046 -24.68 -5.45 -18.58
C TRP A 1046 -25.52 -4.55 -19.49
N ALA A 1047 -25.72 -4.96 -20.75
CA ALA A 1047 -26.44 -4.17 -21.75
C ALA A 1047 -27.90 -3.91 -21.33
N GLN A 1048 -28.58 -4.89 -20.74
CA GLN A 1048 -29.94 -4.74 -20.22
C GLN A 1048 -30.01 -3.71 -19.08
N LYS A 1049 -29.17 -3.86 -18.05
CA LYS A 1049 -29.13 -2.92 -16.91
C LYS A 1049 -28.75 -1.51 -17.34
N VAL A 1050 -27.75 -1.38 -18.22
CA VAL A 1050 -27.29 -0.08 -18.73
C VAL A 1050 -28.36 0.58 -19.58
N GLN A 1051 -28.99 -0.13 -20.52
CA GLN A 1051 -30.05 0.44 -21.37
C GLN A 1051 -31.30 0.82 -20.56
N GLN A 1052 -31.65 0.04 -19.53
CA GLN A 1052 -32.72 0.41 -18.59
C GLN A 1052 -32.41 1.74 -17.90
N ALA A 1053 -31.19 1.92 -17.37
CA ALA A 1053 -30.78 3.16 -16.73
C ALA A 1053 -30.70 4.34 -17.72
N LEU A 1054 -30.33 4.09 -18.99
CA LEU A 1054 -30.39 5.10 -20.06
C LEU A 1054 -31.83 5.51 -20.38
N TRP A 1055 -32.77 4.58 -20.44
CA TRP A 1055 -34.19 4.92 -20.62
C TRP A 1055 -34.70 5.77 -19.47
N ASP A 1056 -34.39 5.40 -18.22
CA ASP A 1056 -34.80 6.15 -17.04
C ASP A 1056 -34.21 7.57 -17.01
N ALA A 1057 -32.96 7.74 -17.41
CA ALA A 1057 -32.29 9.04 -17.53
C ALA A 1057 -32.81 9.89 -18.71
N ASN A 1058 -33.22 9.26 -19.81
CA ASN A 1058 -33.69 9.93 -21.03
C ASN A 1058 -35.23 10.07 -21.11
N ARG A 1059 -36.00 9.75 -20.05
CA ARG A 1059 -37.48 9.85 -20.09
C ARG A 1059 -37.96 11.29 -20.37
N PRO A 1060 -38.97 11.47 -21.25
CA PRO A 1060 -39.65 12.76 -21.39
C PRO A 1060 -40.29 13.19 -20.07
N VAL A 1061 -40.05 14.44 -19.66
CA VAL A 1061 -40.68 15.02 -18.46
C VAL A 1061 -42.00 15.66 -18.84
N ASP A 1062 -43.04 15.39 -18.04
CA ASP A 1062 -44.42 15.77 -18.32
C ASP A 1062 -44.62 17.29 -18.54
N SER A 1063 -45.49 17.62 -19.50
CA SER A 1063 -45.58 18.91 -20.21
C SER A 1063 -46.03 20.13 -19.38
N ARG A 1064 -46.07 20.03 -18.04
CA ARG A 1064 -46.43 21.12 -17.12
C ARG A 1064 -45.23 21.86 -16.50
N SER A 1065 -44.00 21.44 -16.80
CA SER A 1065 -42.76 22.01 -16.21
C SER A 1065 -41.92 22.84 -17.20
N LEU A 1066 -42.50 23.23 -18.33
CA LEU A 1066 -41.87 23.88 -19.51
C LEU A 1066 -41.22 25.27 -19.28
N ALA A 1067 -41.23 25.83 -18.08
CA ALA A 1067 -40.77 27.20 -17.83
C ALA A 1067 -39.29 27.33 -17.42
N LEU A 1068 -38.65 26.26 -16.89
CA LEU A 1068 -37.31 26.31 -16.29
C LEU A 1068 -36.53 24.99 -16.44
N LYS A 1069 -36.27 24.53 -17.67
CA LYS A 1069 -35.27 23.49 -17.94
C LYS A 1069 -34.44 23.79 -19.18
N HIS A 1070 -33.13 23.89 -18.99
CA HIS A 1070 -32.15 23.85 -20.07
C HIS A 1070 -32.08 22.44 -20.71
N GLU A 1071 -31.66 22.39 -21.97
CA GLU A 1071 -31.49 21.16 -22.76
C GLU A 1071 -30.41 20.27 -22.13
N GLN A 1072 -30.83 19.22 -21.43
CA GLN A 1072 -29.92 18.23 -20.87
C GLN A 1072 -29.55 17.22 -21.96
N ALA A 1073 -28.27 17.09 -22.28
CA ALA A 1073 -27.81 16.25 -23.38
C ALA A 1073 -28.19 14.76 -23.20
N ARG A 1074 -28.79 14.15 -24.23
CA ARG A 1074 -29.20 12.74 -24.24
C ARG A 1074 -28.02 11.80 -23.95
N LYS A 1075 -28.15 11.03 -22.86
CA LYS A 1075 -27.16 10.06 -22.38
C LYS A 1075 -27.08 8.87 -23.34
N ARG A 1076 -25.87 8.41 -23.67
CA ARG A 1076 -25.61 7.25 -24.55
C ARG A 1076 -24.35 6.51 -24.15
N VAL A 1077 -24.16 5.30 -24.68
CA VAL A 1077 -22.99 4.46 -24.42
C VAL A 1077 -22.38 3.96 -25.73
N VAL A 1078 -21.05 3.99 -25.80
CA VAL A 1078 -20.24 3.57 -26.95
C VAL A 1078 -19.31 2.46 -26.49
N VAL A 1079 -19.53 1.23 -26.96
CA VAL A 1079 -18.61 0.11 -26.74
C VAL A 1079 -17.59 0.12 -27.87
N ARG A 1080 -16.34 0.50 -27.58
CA ARG A 1080 -15.22 0.42 -28.52
C ARG A 1080 -14.69 -1.01 -28.51
N ALA A 1081 -14.56 -1.61 -29.71
CA ALA A 1081 -13.87 -2.88 -29.87
C ALA A 1081 -12.51 -2.90 -29.15
N TYR A 1082 -12.22 -4.03 -28.50
CA TYR A 1082 -10.98 -4.22 -27.78
C TYR A 1082 -9.84 -4.54 -28.75
N LEU A 1083 -8.66 -3.97 -28.50
CA LEU A 1083 -7.46 -4.16 -29.32
C LEU A 1083 -6.56 -5.24 -28.70
N PRO A 1084 -6.32 -6.39 -29.36
CA PRO A 1084 -5.31 -7.33 -28.90
C PRO A 1084 -3.90 -6.76 -29.11
N GLY A 1085 -2.93 -7.30 -28.36
CA GLY A 1085 -1.51 -6.99 -28.58
C GLY A 1085 -0.92 -7.65 -29.83
N HIS A 1086 0.38 -7.48 -30.04
CA HIS A 1086 1.14 -8.16 -31.10
C HIS A 1086 2.28 -8.99 -30.53
N GLU A 1087 2.53 -10.17 -31.08
CA GLU A 1087 3.71 -10.97 -30.70
C GLU A 1087 4.98 -10.38 -31.33
N SER A 1088 6.08 -10.37 -30.57
CA SER A 1088 7.37 -9.80 -31.00
C SER A 1088 7.29 -8.38 -31.59
N CYS A 1089 6.42 -7.53 -31.04
CA CYS A 1089 6.17 -6.18 -31.58
C CYS A 1089 7.45 -5.34 -31.77
N HIS A 1090 8.42 -5.45 -30.85
CA HIS A 1090 9.68 -4.70 -30.89
C HIS A 1090 10.64 -5.13 -32.02
N ASP A 1091 10.33 -6.16 -32.80
CA ASP A 1091 11.04 -6.52 -34.03
C ASP A 1091 10.48 -5.77 -35.27
N SER A 1092 9.25 -5.22 -35.17
CA SER A 1092 8.60 -4.48 -36.26
C SER A 1092 9.04 -3.01 -36.30
N ARG A 1093 9.10 -2.44 -37.52
CA ARG A 1093 9.49 -1.03 -37.76
C ARG A 1093 8.52 -0.26 -38.68
N LYS A 1094 7.47 -0.91 -39.17
CA LYS A 1094 6.44 -0.35 -40.06
C LYS A 1094 5.09 -1.03 -39.79
N PRO A 1095 3.97 -0.38 -40.15
CA PRO A 1095 2.66 -1.02 -40.20
C PRO A 1095 2.65 -2.26 -41.10
N TRP A 1096 1.74 -3.18 -40.80
CA TRP A 1096 1.33 -4.22 -41.73
C TRP A 1096 0.26 -3.72 -42.71
N THR A 1097 0.17 -4.36 -43.87
CA THR A 1097 -0.94 -4.18 -44.83
C THR A 1097 -2.13 -5.08 -44.48
N GLU A 1098 -1.86 -6.23 -43.88
CA GLU A 1098 -2.83 -7.26 -43.51
C GLU A 1098 -2.58 -7.74 -42.08
N VAL A 1099 -3.65 -8.06 -41.35
CA VAL A 1099 -3.55 -8.54 -39.97
C VAL A 1099 -3.02 -9.96 -39.97
N GLN A 1100 -1.90 -10.19 -39.28
CA GLN A 1100 -1.30 -11.52 -39.18
C GLN A 1100 -2.00 -12.38 -38.12
N PRO A 1101 -2.02 -13.72 -38.28
CA PRO A 1101 -2.46 -14.63 -37.23
C PRO A 1101 -1.46 -14.63 -36.05
N PHE A 1102 -1.96 -14.94 -34.85
CA PHE A 1102 -1.12 -15.16 -33.66
C PHE A 1102 -0.43 -16.53 -33.76
N VAL A 1103 0.83 -16.60 -33.32
CA VAL A 1103 1.66 -17.82 -33.31
C VAL A 1103 1.66 -18.46 -31.94
N TRP A 1104 1.75 -17.65 -30.88
CA TRP A 1104 1.84 -18.12 -29.49
C TRP A 1104 0.52 -17.98 -28.71
N ASN A 1105 -0.38 -17.10 -29.17
CA ASN A 1105 -1.68 -16.78 -28.57
C ASN A 1105 -1.58 -16.37 -27.09
N TRP A 1106 -0.60 -15.52 -26.75
CA TRP A 1106 -0.41 -15.01 -25.38
C TRP A 1106 -1.70 -14.38 -24.85
N TYR A 1107 -2.07 -14.70 -23.60
CA TYR A 1107 -3.28 -14.18 -22.93
C TYR A 1107 -4.56 -14.29 -23.79
N ASN A 1108 -4.66 -15.35 -24.60
CA ASN A 1108 -5.74 -15.58 -25.56
C ASN A 1108 -6.06 -14.36 -26.48
N TRP A 1109 -5.05 -13.58 -26.85
CA TRP A 1109 -5.19 -12.43 -27.77
C TRP A 1109 -5.78 -12.78 -29.14
N GLY A 1110 -5.50 -14.00 -29.63
CA GLY A 1110 -6.10 -14.56 -30.85
C GLY A 1110 -7.60 -14.82 -30.75
N GLU A 1111 -8.19 -14.77 -29.56
CA GLU A 1111 -9.63 -14.96 -29.31
C GLU A 1111 -10.37 -13.62 -29.13
N ILE A 1112 -9.66 -12.48 -29.01
CA ILE A 1112 -10.26 -11.14 -28.77
C ILE A 1112 -11.31 -10.75 -29.82
N TRP A 1113 -11.16 -11.20 -31.07
CA TRP A 1113 -12.17 -10.95 -32.11
C TRP A 1113 -13.53 -11.59 -31.80
N ARG A 1114 -13.57 -12.68 -31.01
CA ARG A 1114 -14.81 -13.36 -30.60
C ARG A 1114 -15.55 -12.56 -29.53
N PHE A 1115 -14.82 -11.99 -28.56
CA PHE A 1115 -15.38 -11.04 -27.58
C PHE A 1115 -15.95 -9.80 -28.27
N ASN A 1116 -15.24 -9.23 -29.25
CA ASN A 1116 -15.73 -8.14 -30.09
C ASN A 1116 -16.99 -8.54 -30.88
N ALA A 1117 -17.01 -9.73 -31.49
CA ALA A 1117 -18.16 -10.23 -32.24
C ALA A 1117 -19.40 -10.53 -31.37
N ILE A 1118 -19.22 -10.89 -30.09
CA ILE A 1118 -20.32 -11.03 -29.13
C ILE A 1118 -20.99 -9.66 -28.91
N PHE A 1119 -20.22 -8.60 -28.64
CA PHE A 1119 -20.76 -7.24 -28.53
C PHE A 1119 -21.44 -6.76 -29.81
N GLU A 1120 -20.81 -6.96 -30.98
CA GLU A 1120 -21.39 -6.54 -32.27
C GLU A 1120 -22.73 -7.23 -32.54
N ARG A 1121 -22.79 -8.56 -32.35
CA ARG A 1121 -24.02 -9.35 -32.48
C ARG A 1121 -25.10 -8.88 -31.53
N MET A 1122 -24.77 -8.75 -30.24
CA MET A 1122 -25.71 -8.40 -29.17
C MET A 1122 -26.30 -6.99 -29.36
N LEU A 1123 -25.45 -6.01 -29.66
CA LEU A 1123 -25.82 -4.59 -29.76
C LEU A 1123 -26.36 -4.20 -31.16
N SER A 1124 -26.49 -5.16 -32.08
CA SER A 1124 -27.12 -4.97 -33.38
C SER A 1124 -28.63 -4.69 -33.29
N SER A 1125 -29.30 -5.24 -32.27
CA SER A 1125 -30.75 -5.04 -32.04
C SER A 1125 -31.03 -3.65 -31.48
N LYS A 1126 -31.31 -2.68 -32.36
CA LYS A 1126 -31.67 -1.30 -31.97
C LYS A 1126 -33.06 -1.15 -31.37
N GLU A 1127 -33.90 -2.17 -31.47
CA GLU A 1127 -35.15 -2.28 -30.70
C GLU A 1127 -34.86 -2.51 -29.21
N LYS A 1128 -33.89 -3.37 -28.89
CA LYS A 1128 -33.49 -3.66 -27.50
C LYS A 1128 -32.51 -2.62 -26.94
N TYR A 1129 -31.51 -2.23 -27.72
CA TYR A 1129 -30.38 -1.40 -27.28
C TYR A 1129 -30.22 -0.14 -28.17
N PRO A 1130 -31.19 0.79 -28.17
CA PRO A 1130 -31.15 2.00 -29.00
C PRO A 1130 -30.04 3.00 -28.64
N ASP A 1131 -29.66 3.09 -27.36
CA ASP A 1131 -28.69 4.09 -26.85
C ASP A 1131 -27.29 3.50 -26.56
N ILE A 1132 -27.06 2.23 -26.88
CA ILE A 1132 -25.77 1.54 -26.78
C ILE A 1132 -25.27 1.19 -28.18
N HIS A 1133 -24.05 1.61 -28.54
CA HIS A 1133 -23.48 1.48 -29.89
C HIS A 1133 -22.13 0.77 -29.85
N PHE A 1134 -21.96 -0.30 -30.62
CA PHE A 1134 -20.67 -0.96 -30.80
C PHE A 1134 -19.89 -0.35 -31.97
N LEU A 1135 -18.59 -0.10 -31.79
CA LEU A 1135 -17.70 0.46 -32.82
C LEU A 1135 -16.51 -0.49 -33.11
N PRO A 1136 -16.54 -1.26 -34.21
CA PRO A 1136 -15.44 -2.13 -34.68
C PRO A 1136 -14.26 -1.34 -35.28
N ILE A 1137 -13.61 -0.52 -34.45
CA ILE A 1137 -12.50 0.38 -34.85
C ILE A 1137 -11.13 -0.08 -34.32
N ASP A 1138 -10.96 -1.37 -34.04
CA ASP A 1138 -9.71 -2.01 -33.60
C ASP A 1138 -8.74 -2.30 -34.77
N ARG A 1139 -9.24 -2.58 -35.99
CA ARG A 1139 -8.42 -2.93 -37.16
C ARG A 1139 -7.25 -1.97 -37.45
N PRO A 1140 -7.38 -0.63 -37.36
CA PRO A 1140 -6.24 0.27 -37.52
C PRO A 1140 -5.10 -0.03 -36.53
N GLY A 1141 -5.42 -0.42 -35.29
CA GLY A 1141 -4.43 -0.82 -34.29
C GLY A 1141 -3.81 -2.19 -34.58
N ARG A 1142 -4.61 -3.18 -35.04
CA ARG A 1142 -4.16 -4.54 -35.41
C ARG A 1142 -3.22 -4.60 -36.63
N LEU A 1143 -2.92 -3.45 -37.23
CA LEU A 1143 -1.95 -3.29 -38.31
C LEU A 1143 -0.67 -2.57 -37.83
N ARG A 1144 -0.50 -2.36 -36.52
CA ARG A 1144 0.55 -1.49 -35.94
C ARG A 1144 1.45 -2.17 -34.89
N PRO A 1145 2.10 -3.30 -35.22
CA PRO A 1145 3.08 -3.92 -34.33
C PRO A 1145 4.29 -3.00 -34.06
N ASP A 1146 4.62 -2.09 -34.97
CA ASP A 1146 5.68 -1.10 -34.82
C ASP A 1146 5.40 -0.06 -33.72
N ALA A 1147 4.12 0.13 -33.37
CA ALA A 1147 3.62 1.24 -32.58
C ALA A 1147 3.48 0.96 -31.08
N HIS A 1148 4.04 -0.13 -30.54
CA HIS A 1148 3.88 -0.46 -29.13
C HIS A 1148 4.76 0.38 -28.19
N THR A 1149 4.37 0.47 -26.91
CA THR A 1149 5.21 1.04 -25.85
C THR A 1149 6.52 0.26 -25.69
N THR A 1150 7.49 0.78 -24.93
CA THR A 1150 8.77 0.07 -24.74
C THR A 1150 8.69 -1.09 -23.75
N GLY A 1151 7.63 -1.12 -22.92
CA GLY A 1151 7.49 -2.04 -21.79
C GLY A 1151 6.88 -3.38 -22.16
N ASP A 1152 5.93 -3.38 -23.10
CA ASP A 1152 5.15 -4.54 -23.52
C ASP A 1152 4.68 -4.41 -24.97
N CYS A 1153 3.95 -5.41 -25.44
CA CYS A 1153 3.33 -5.46 -26.77
C CYS A 1153 1.80 -5.47 -26.74
N LEU A 1154 1.19 -4.86 -25.72
CA LEU A 1154 -0.26 -4.62 -25.63
C LEU A 1154 -0.57 -3.14 -25.82
N HIS A 1155 0.12 -2.28 -25.09
CA HIS A 1155 -0.13 -0.84 -25.08
C HIS A 1155 0.49 -0.15 -26.29
N ILE A 1156 -0.19 0.86 -26.81
CA ILE A 1156 0.19 1.61 -28.01
C ILE A 1156 0.84 2.94 -27.62
N MET A 1157 1.93 3.27 -28.30
CA MET A 1157 2.62 4.55 -28.19
C MET A 1157 1.70 5.69 -28.64
N THR A 1158 1.51 6.66 -27.75
CA THR A 1158 0.71 7.85 -28.01
C THR A 1158 1.35 8.69 -29.12
N GLY A 1159 0.51 9.18 -30.05
CA GLY A 1159 0.94 9.91 -31.23
C GLY A 1159 1.21 9.07 -32.49
N ALA A 1160 1.20 7.73 -32.40
CA ALA A 1160 1.30 6.86 -33.57
C ALA A 1160 0.04 6.86 -34.46
N GLY A 1161 -1.07 7.48 -34.01
CA GLY A 1161 -2.29 7.67 -34.78
C GLY A 1161 -3.43 6.70 -34.46
N VAL A 1162 -3.18 5.62 -33.70
CA VAL A 1162 -4.21 4.61 -33.35
C VAL A 1162 -5.18 5.18 -32.31
N LEU A 1163 -4.64 5.64 -31.18
CA LEU A 1163 -5.41 6.19 -30.05
C LEU A 1163 -6.08 7.52 -30.43
N GLU A 1164 -5.38 8.31 -31.25
CA GLU A 1164 -5.89 9.54 -31.82
C GLU A 1164 -7.01 9.25 -32.84
N GLY A 1165 -6.88 8.19 -33.64
CA GLY A 1165 -7.91 7.71 -34.56
C GLY A 1165 -9.19 7.24 -33.85
N TRP A 1166 -9.07 6.53 -32.72
CA TRP A 1166 -10.22 6.21 -31.86
C TRP A 1166 -10.95 7.46 -31.39
N THR A 1167 -10.19 8.46 -30.94
CA THR A 1167 -10.74 9.76 -30.52
C THR A 1167 -11.44 10.48 -31.67
N GLN A 1168 -10.81 10.55 -32.85
CA GLN A 1168 -11.37 11.15 -34.06
C GLN A 1168 -12.70 10.50 -34.44
N TYR A 1169 -12.74 9.16 -34.50
CA TYR A 1169 -13.91 8.45 -34.96
C TYR A 1169 -15.06 8.52 -33.94
N ILE A 1170 -14.79 8.40 -32.63
CA ILE A 1170 -15.83 8.54 -31.59
C ILE A 1170 -16.37 9.98 -31.59
N HIS A 1171 -15.52 11.00 -31.74
CA HIS A 1171 -15.97 12.39 -31.87
C HIS A 1171 -16.89 12.58 -33.08
N HIS A 1172 -16.53 12.05 -34.26
CA HIS A 1172 -17.37 12.08 -35.46
C HIS A 1172 -18.72 11.38 -35.21
N PHE A 1173 -18.69 10.15 -34.69
CA PHE A 1173 -19.87 9.33 -34.45
C PHE A 1173 -20.86 9.99 -33.46
N VAL A 1174 -20.36 10.50 -32.32
CA VAL A 1174 -21.19 11.21 -31.34
C VAL A 1174 -21.72 12.53 -31.91
N SER A 1175 -20.92 13.25 -32.71
CA SER A 1175 -21.36 14.47 -33.40
C SER A 1175 -22.44 14.21 -34.46
N HIS A 1176 -22.43 13.02 -35.09
CA HIS A 1176 -23.47 12.61 -36.03
C HIS A 1176 -24.78 12.28 -35.31
N LEU A 1177 -24.71 11.46 -34.25
CA LEU A 1177 -25.88 11.15 -33.40
C LEU A 1177 -26.45 12.38 -32.68
N GLN A 1178 -25.68 13.46 -32.51
CA GLN A 1178 -26.16 14.75 -31.99
C GLN A 1178 -26.85 15.63 -33.06
N ARG A 1179 -26.61 15.37 -34.36
CA ARG A 1179 -27.29 16.05 -35.47
C ARG A 1179 -28.58 15.35 -35.92
N GLN A 1180 -28.75 14.08 -35.55
CA GLN A 1180 -29.95 13.27 -35.87
C GLN A 1180 -31.04 13.32 -34.79
N ALA A 1181 -30.72 13.82 -33.59
CA ALA A 1181 -31.60 13.88 -32.42
C ALA A 1181 -32.07 15.31 -32.15
#